data_AF-A0A7Y3NRI0-F1
#
_entry.id   AF-A0A7Y3NRI0-F1
#
_cell.length_a   1.000
_cell.length_b   1.000
_cell.length_c   1.000
_cell.angle_alpha   90.00
_cell.angle_beta   90.00
_cell.angle_gamma   90.00
#
_symmetry.space_group_name_H-M   'P 1'
#
loop_
_entity.id
_entity.type
_entity.pdbx_description
1 polymer ?
#
loop_
_entity_poly.entity_id
_entity_poly.type
_entity_poly.pdbx_seq_one_letter_code
_entity_poly.pdbx_strand_id
1 'polypeptide(L)'
;MSLKQICERCSRTAADGRWIVVFGRRLCRACAHQMAGWTSPETRSISPGDTKPVADDGRLAKTAAVNAQVASVSQAVTAAASATDEAGNSPVDPSALQDASVEPRTPDVFNDEETIGDSEVDDSALLPAEAAKGASIRLLNTVLLTISAIMLLAIGVLIGIYLSPPPKSGGGASGEASKGTPAGKSVVLPASGLSLRQTGRAALAGEASIAARPRRAVGMAPATVMVKNKRTVSATANQERIVSPLRPLKLQEAAAGNIKAPVAAVTSPVEAATAPAAGETPSAGSRELLRIKKAIARGVDYLLGQEVNGNWEPDLNGRRSIMLGGESALVLESLLQVEQSLHLPQVYIFTAKMRAAISYVAKLRTPTTYVASFQANDMNLLPAKKQYHDALLWDMRYLLGAETSGAYSYQNPKTQDFGGGFSRWDNSNSQYGVLGTWACADSGLEIPAFYWHAVAYHWHRTQLSSGAWVYTQGGGFGRRGGFMGNPRTMTPAGLASLFIADSYTSSSFALKTRPDKSLLEGLSWVNRHFSPNNENLYEMYGDERVALASGLKYFGGVDWYRAMAHILLHAQHRDGSWSPGFALADRDRLIGTAYALLILARGMNPILINKLQYTPQQYGPWNNRPWDAANFTAWVSRTYETAMNWQVVSVDAPAKQWTDAPLLLITGGQDPHFTAGYLIKLEEYIDAGGMIFSSSDADSPAFTRAMERYAVEIGQGRYQVRKLAPTSVIYSMQPWYHLRSPPFLLGVWNGVRYVWIISPQDFGAIWQRRSTSASDYWQIPTNIYLYATGKSGLQNRMWVSSDAKVSAPAVRHVRVAQLQYAGNWNPEPGAWPHLADLARRRIATRVSLNADSCGQLLQQQPTLVTLTGTGSFEFTSNETSKIRRYLLGGGMLFADAAGGRGSFARSFEHLVEGLFPKESLTEVPETSTLITGALPGGESLEKAVYRKYLISRGESHKHVKLLGIKADGRWIVVFSAYDVTSGLLGTNTWGIAGYAPPTAQGIAQNILLYSAAHASHGPRAN
;
A
#
# COMPACT_ATOMS: atom_id res chain seq x y z
N MET A 1 11.41 -40.67 5.57
CA MET A 1 12.78 -41.16 5.84
C MET A 1 13.21 -40.69 7.22
N SER A 2 14.01 -41.47 7.94
CA SER A 2 14.64 -41.06 9.20
C SER A 2 16.02 -40.44 8.95
N LEU A 3 16.53 -39.65 9.90
CA LEU A 3 17.84 -39.00 9.79
C LEU A 3 18.98 -40.01 9.51
N LYS A 4 18.90 -41.21 10.10
CA LYS A 4 19.84 -42.32 9.90
C LYS A 4 19.94 -42.75 8.43
N GLN A 5 18.82 -42.81 7.72
CA GLN A 5 18.79 -43.16 6.29
C GLN A 5 19.44 -42.09 5.39
N ILE A 6 19.47 -40.83 5.84
CA ILE A 6 20.15 -39.73 5.14
C ILE A 6 21.66 -39.85 5.34
N CYS A 7 22.11 -40.03 6.58
CA CYS A 7 23.53 -40.25 6.90
C CYS A 7 24.10 -41.49 6.17
N GLU A 8 23.37 -42.61 6.14
CA GLU A 8 23.79 -43.82 5.42
C GLU A 8 23.83 -43.67 3.90
N ARG A 9 23.05 -42.74 3.30
CA ARG A 9 23.20 -42.38 1.88
C ARG A 9 24.45 -41.51 1.67
N CYS A 10 24.65 -40.48 2.49
CA CYS A 10 25.80 -39.57 2.39
C CYS A 10 27.15 -40.28 2.59
N SER A 11 27.24 -41.26 3.51
CA SER A 11 28.48 -42.02 3.71
C SER A 11 28.84 -42.94 2.54
N ARG A 12 27.87 -43.36 1.72
CA ARG A 12 28.13 -44.18 0.51
C ARG A 12 28.57 -43.33 -0.67
N THR A 13 27.97 -42.16 -0.89
CA THR A 13 28.42 -41.24 -1.95
C THR A 13 29.78 -40.57 -1.67
N ALA A 14 30.33 -40.69 -0.46
CA ALA A 14 31.68 -40.24 -0.14
C ALA A 14 32.80 -41.21 -0.61
N ALA A 15 32.47 -42.43 -1.05
CA ALA A 15 33.44 -43.42 -1.50
C ALA A 15 33.87 -43.25 -2.97
N ASP A 16 32.96 -42.77 -3.84
CA ASP A 16 33.21 -42.59 -5.28
C ASP A 16 33.96 -41.28 -5.55
N GLY A 17 35.26 -41.28 -5.26
CA GLY A 17 36.13 -40.10 -5.15
C GLY A 17 36.20 -39.17 -6.38
N ARG A 18 35.25 -38.25 -6.49
CA ARG A 18 35.31 -37.04 -7.34
C ARG A 18 34.83 -35.82 -6.54
N TRP A 19 35.41 -34.65 -6.86
CA TRP A 19 35.27 -33.35 -6.19
C TRP A 19 36.08 -33.19 -4.89
N ILE A 20 37.19 -32.47 -5.00
CA ILE A 20 38.04 -32.04 -3.88
C ILE A 20 37.88 -30.53 -3.65
N VAL A 21 37.43 -30.19 -2.44
CA VAL A 21 37.78 -29.00 -1.63
C VAL A 21 37.86 -27.62 -2.32
N VAL A 22 36.91 -26.74 -1.98
CA VAL A 22 37.19 -25.56 -1.12
C VAL A 22 35.96 -25.24 -0.23
N PHE A 23 35.88 -25.86 0.96
CA PHE A 23 35.27 -25.30 2.19
C PHE A 23 35.34 -26.36 3.31
N GLY A 24 36.20 -26.19 4.33
CA GLY A 24 36.36 -27.26 5.33
C GLY A 24 37.38 -27.10 6.47
N ARG A 25 37.86 -25.90 6.82
CA ARG A 25 38.82 -25.72 7.94
C ARG A 25 38.60 -24.51 8.86
N ARG A 26 37.42 -23.87 8.86
CA ARG A 26 37.11 -22.73 9.78
C ARG A 26 35.94 -22.91 10.76
N LEU A 27 34.97 -23.81 10.54
CA LEU A 27 33.85 -23.97 11.50
C LEU A 27 34.26 -24.66 12.81
N CYS A 28 35.11 -25.70 12.76
CA CYS A 28 35.45 -26.53 13.93
C CYS A 28 36.39 -25.87 14.98
N ARG A 29 36.46 -24.53 15.03
CA ARG A 29 37.07 -23.79 16.15
C ARG A 29 36.14 -22.75 16.79
N ALA A 30 34.98 -22.45 16.20
CA ALA A 30 34.03 -21.50 16.78
C ALA A 30 33.18 -22.16 17.89
N CYS A 31 32.58 -23.33 17.62
CA CYS A 31 31.64 -23.97 18.54
C CYS A 31 32.27 -24.51 19.83
N ALA A 32 33.60 -24.65 19.89
CA ALA A 32 34.31 -25.17 21.06
C ALA A 32 34.50 -24.14 22.19
N HIS A 33 34.34 -22.84 21.91
CA HIS A 33 34.55 -21.76 22.89
C HIS A 33 33.27 -21.21 23.52
N GLN A 34 32.09 -21.72 23.16
CA GLN A 34 30.80 -21.19 23.61
C GLN A 34 30.00 -22.12 24.54
N MET A 35 30.59 -23.25 24.97
CA MET A 35 29.97 -24.22 25.89
C MET A 35 30.79 -24.45 27.18
N ALA A 36 31.46 -23.40 27.67
CA ALA A 36 32.07 -23.37 28.99
C ALA A 36 31.76 -22.01 29.64
N GLY A 37 30.87 -21.99 30.64
CA GLY A 37 30.49 -20.74 31.32
C GLY A 37 29.08 -20.65 31.93
N TRP A 38 28.31 -21.74 32.04
CA TRP A 38 27.00 -21.76 32.70
C TRP A 38 26.91 -22.92 33.71
N THR A 39 27.32 -22.64 34.95
CA THR A 39 26.95 -23.39 36.17
C THR A 39 26.47 -22.38 37.22
N SER A 40 25.63 -22.81 38.15
CA SER A 40 24.64 -21.97 38.83
C SER A 40 25.12 -21.48 40.24
N PRO A 41 24.30 -20.79 41.07
CA PRO A 41 24.77 -19.61 41.80
C PRO A 41 25.00 -19.80 43.31
N GLU A 42 25.71 -18.87 43.94
CA GLU A 42 25.55 -18.61 45.38
C GLU A 42 25.88 -17.15 45.77
N THR A 43 25.83 -16.82 47.07
CA THR A 43 25.56 -15.45 47.57
C THR A 43 26.69 -14.85 48.42
N ARG A 44 26.89 -13.52 48.36
CA ARG A 44 26.88 -12.56 49.51
C ARG A 44 27.71 -11.27 49.34
N SER A 45 27.26 -10.25 50.09
CA SER A 45 27.99 -9.18 50.78
C SER A 45 28.70 -8.05 50.02
N ILE A 46 28.41 -6.83 50.51
CA ILE A 46 29.06 -5.54 50.22
C ILE A 46 30.11 -5.26 51.31
N SER A 47 31.23 -4.61 50.99
CA SER A 47 31.94 -3.66 51.89
C SER A 47 32.93 -2.76 51.12
N PRO A 48 33.32 -1.57 51.64
CA PRO A 48 34.02 -0.53 50.88
C PRO A 48 35.47 -0.22 51.35
N GLY A 49 36.19 0.59 50.56
CA GLY A 49 37.59 1.04 50.76
C GLY A 49 38.44 0.77 49.51
N ASP A 50 39.41 1.59 49.09
CA ASP A 50 39.94 2.83 49.66
C ASP A 50 40.38 3.86 48.58
N THR A 51 40.95 5.00 48.98
CA THR A 51 40.91 6.26 48.21
C THR A 51 42.18 6.72 47.47
N LYS A 52 41.95 7.42 46.33
CA LYS A 52 42.76 8.56 45.78
C LYS A 52 44.17 8.27 45.19
N PRO A 53 44.77 9.21 44.43
CA PRO A 53 44.23 10.49 43.91
C PRO A 53 44.24 10.61 42.36
N VAL A 54 43.62 11.69 41.89
CA VAL A 54 43.52 12.12 40.48
C VAL A 54 44.77 12.87 40.03
N ALA A 55 45.10 12.76 38.74
CA ALA A 55 45.73 13.85 37.97
C ALA A 55 44.72 14.29 36.89
N ASP A 56 44.38 15.57 36.87
CA ASP A 56 43.36 16.19 35.99
C ASP A 56 44.03 17.24 35.11
N ASP A 57 43.51 17.46 33.91
CA ASP A 57 43.81 18.69 33.17
C ASP A 57 42.73 19.05 32.12
N GLY A 58 42.18 20.27 32.26
CA GLY A 58 41.80 21.07 31.09
C GLY A 58 40.41 20.90 30.45
N ARG A 59 39.29 20.76 31.18
CA ARG A 59 37.95 20.92 30.54
C ARG A 59 36.73 21.49 31.30
N LEU A 60 36.92 22.27 32.37
CA LEU A 60 35.81 22.96 33.08
C LEU A 60 35.78 24.49 32.87
N ALA A 61 35.32 24.94 31.69
CA ALA A 61 35.12 26.37 31.40
C ALA A 61 33.90 26.69 30.49
N LYS A 62 32.98 25.74 30.25
CA LYS A 62 31.78 25.97 29.41
C LYS A 62 30.44 25.48 29.98
N THR A 63 30.44 24.75 31.10
CA THR A 63 29.21 24.17 31.68
C THR A 63 28.43 25.15 32.57
N ALA A 64 29.08 26.20 33.09
CA ALA A 64 28.44 27.18 33.97
C ALA A 64 27.48 28.15 33.25
N ALA A 65 27.77 28.50 31.99
CA ALA A 65 26.97 29.47 31.23
C ALA A 65 25.60 28.93 30.81
N VAL A 66 25.48 27.62 30.55
CA VAL A 66 24.24 27.00 30.06
C VAL A 66 23.16 26.93 31.15
N ASN A 67 23.55 26.57 32.37
CA ASN A 67 22.58 26.36 33.47
C ASN A 67 21.97 27.66 33.99
N ALA A 68 22.67 28.81 33.86
CA ALA A 68 22.11 30.11 34.19
C ALA A 68 20.98 30.54 33.22
N GLN A 69 21.05 30.09 31.95
CA GLN A 69 20.12 30.52 30.89
C GLN A 69 18.86 29.65 30.79
N VAL A 70 18.82 28.49 31.46
CA VAL A 70 17.60 27.67 31.60
C VAL A 70 16.68 28.21 32.72
N ALA A 71 17.26 28.79 33.78
CA ALA A 71 16.50 29.31 34.91
C ALA A 71 15.62 30.53 34.54
N SER A 72 16.13 31.45 33.71
CA SER A 72 15.41 32.67 33.33
C SER A 72 14.22 32.41 32.40
N VAL A 73 14.28 31.38 31.55
CA VAL A 73 13.17 31.01 30.65
C VAL A 73 11.99 30.45 31.45
N SER A 74 12.25 29.70 32.52
CA SER A 74 11.17 29.12 33.32
C SER A 74 10.33 30.17 34.06
N GLN A 75 10.95 31.29 34.51
CA GLN A 75 10.22 32.39 35.17
C GLN A 75 9.43 33.26 34.18
N ALA A 76 9.84 33.33 32.91
CA ALA A 76 9.13 34.09 31.88
C ALA A 76 7.77 33.44 31.49
N VAL A 77 7.67 32.12 31.54
CA VAL A 77 6.45 31.39 31.16
C VAL A 77 5.34 31.51 32.22
N THR A 78 5.70 31.53 33.51
CA THR A 78 4.71 31.67 34.60
C THR A 78 4.07 33.06 34.66
N ALA A 79 4.75 34.10 34.16
CA ALA A 79 4.24 35.48 34.13
C ALA A 79 3.25 35.77 32.98
N ALA A 80 3.12 34.87 31.99
CA ALA A 80 2.27 35.07 30.81
C ALA A 80 0.87 34.45 30.93
N ALA A 81 0.56 33.77 32.04
CA ALA A 81 -0.69 33.01 32.23
C ALA A 81 -1.72 33.71 33.15
N SER A 82 -1.51 34.98 33.50
CA SER A 82 -2.31 35.70 34.51
C SER A 82 -2.65 37.14 34.07
N ALA A 83 -3.23 37.30 32.88
CA ALA A 83 -3.67 38.61 32.37
C ALA A 83 -4.75 38.55 31.26
N THR A 84 -5.92 37.95 31.52
CA THR A 84 -7.25 38.36 30.98
C THR A 84 -8.35 37.48 31.56
N ASP A 85 -9.06 37.97 32.60
CA ASP A 85 -10.53 38.02 32.69
C ASP A 85 -10.95 38.51 34.09
N GLU A 86 -11.70 39.62 34.14
CA GLU A 86 -12.43 40.07 35.34
C GLU A 86 -13.75 40.77 34.94
N ALA A 87 -14.67 40.83 35.91
CA ALA A 87 -16.02 41.43 35.89
C ALA A 87 -17.16 40.59 35.24
N GLY A 88 -18.05 39.95 36.03
CA GLY A 88 -18.03 39.77 37.49
C GLY A 88 -19.36 39.32 38.13
N ASN A 89 -19.30 39.05 39.44
CA ASN A 89 -20.36 38.85 40.46
C ASN A 89 -21.43 37.74 40.20
N SER A 90 -21.53 36.65 40.98
CA SER A 90 -21.76 36.49 42.46
C SER A 90 -23.24 36.62 42.88
N PRO A 91 -23.71 35.98 43.99
CA PRO A 91 -23.11 34.95 44.87
C PRO A 91 -24.09 33.79 45.33
N VAL A 92 -23.64 32.98 46.30
CA VAL A 92 -24.39 32.03 47.22
C VAL A 92 -25.14 30.83 46.59
N ASP A 93 -25.34 29.66 47.24
CA ASP A 93 -24.94 29.14 48.58
C ASP A 93 -24.80 27.57 48.52
N PRO A 94 -23.95 26.89 49.34
CA PRO A 94 -23.77 25.43 49.27
C PRO A 94 -24.22 24.66 50.53
N SER A 95 -25.22 23.75 50.41
CA SER A 95 -25.54 22.78 51.48
C SER A 95 -26.21 21.48 50.98
N ALA A 96 -26.12 20.43 51.81
CA ALA A 96 -26.55 19.03 51.64
C ALA A 96 -25.52 18.10 50.93
N LEU A 97 -25.00 16.98 51.49
CA LEU A 97 -25.50 15.96 52.44
C LEU A 97 -26.62 15.07 51.83
N GLN A 98 -26.64 13.74 51.97
CA GLN A 98 -25.62 12.75 52.38
C GLN A 98 -26.07 11.35 51.88
N ASP A 99 -25.19 10.34 52.01
CA ASP A 99 -25.45 8.88 52.14
C ASP A 99 -26.66 8.22 51.44
N ALA A 100 -26.37 7.20 50.62
CA ALA A 100 -27.01 5.87 50.74
C ALA A 100 -26.21 4.77 50.01
N SER A 101 -25.88 3.68 50.72
CA SER A 101 -25.26 2.47 50.16
C SER A 101 -26.21 1.28 50.24
N VAL A 102 -26.52 0.63 49.12
CA VAL A 102 -27.17 -0.71 49.07
C VAL A 102 -26.60 -1.52 47.90
N GLU A 103 -26.55 -2.84 48.08
CA GLU A 103 -26.01 -3.85 47.15
C GLU A 103 -26.82 -4.03 45.85
N PRO A 104 -26.22 -4.56 44.77
CA PRO A 104 -26.91 -4.79 43.50
C PRO A 104 -27.87 -5.98 43.55
N ARG A 105 -29.09 -5.77 43.06
CA ARG A 105 -30.01 -6.86 42.65
C ARG A 105 -29.91 -7.09 41.14
N THR A 106 -29.68 -8.33 40.75
CA THR A 106 -29.91 -8.82 39.38
C THR A 106 -31.41 -8.97 39.10
N PRO A 107 -31.84 -8.66 37.86
CA PRO A 107 -32.95 -9.36 37.25
C PRO A 107 -32.55 -10.00 35.91
N ASP A 108 -32.75 -11.31 35.84
CA ASP A 108 -33.20 -12.16 34.72
C ASP A 108 -32.83 -11.77 33.27
N VAL A 109 -32.11 -12.70 32.62
CA VAL A 109 -31.89 -12.72 31.17
C VAL A 109 -33.13 -13.29 30.47
N PHE A 110 -33.84 -12.46 29.72
CA PHE A 110 -34.71 -12.93 28.65
C PHE A 110 -33.86 -13.23 27.40
N ASN A 111 -33.85 -14.50 26.99
CA ASN A 111 -33.37 -14.91 25.67
C ASN A 111 -34.53 -14.83 24.67
N ASP A 112 -34.43 -13.92 23.70
CA ASP A 112 -35.19 -14.00 22.46
C ASP A 112 -34.21 -14.07 21.29
N GLU A 113 -34.10 -15.25 20.68
CA GLU A 113 -33.44 -15.44 19.38
C GLU A 113 -34.48 -15.24 18.27
N GLU A 114 -34.33 -14.20 17.43
CA GLU A 114 -35.14 -14.08 16.21
C GLU A 114 -34.26 -14.20 14.95
N THR A 115 -34.17 -15.42 14.43
CA THR A 115 -33.59 -15.72 13.13
C THR A 115 -34.57 -15.39 12.00
N ILE A 116 -34.18 -14.47 11.10
CA ILE A 116 -34.88 -14.29 9.82
C ILE A 116 -34.50 -15.47 8.91
N GLY A 117 -35.50 -16.23 8.46
CA GLY A 117 -35.33 -17.33 7.51
C GLY A 117 -35.69 -16.98 6.07
N ASP A 118 -35.23 -17.83 5.14
CA ASP A 118 -35.82 -18.02 3.80
C ASP A 118 -36.44 -19.43 3.74
N SER A 119 -37.32 -19.67 2.78
CA SER A 119 -38.40 -20.67 2.88
C SER A 119 -38.05 -22.16 2.71
N GLU A 120 -38.90 -22.96 3.35
CA GLU A 120 -39.04 -24.43 3.41
C GLU A 120 -38.70 -25.27 2.15
N VAL A 121 -38.10 -26.44 2.40
CA VAL A 121 -38.62 -27.74 1.92
C VAL A 121 -38.56 -28.72 3.11
N ASP A 122 -39.64 -29.45 3.38
CA ASP A 122 -39.73 -30.46 4.45
C ASP A 122 -39.28 -31.85 3.97
N ASP A 123 -38.63 -32.62 4.85
CA ASP A 123 -38.50 -34.08 4.74
C ASP A 123 -38.04 -34.66 6.10
N SER A 124 -38.99 -34.95 6.99
CA SER A 124 -38.73 -35.31 8.39
C SER A 124 -38.83 -36.82 8.69
N ALA A 125 -37.69 -37.51 8.83
CA ALA A 125 -37.65 -38.91 9.31
C ALA A 125 -36.31 -39.37 9.97
N LEU A 126 -36.44 -40.26 10.95
CA LEU A 126 -35.43 -41.19 11.53
C LEU A 126 -34.29 -40.65 12.45
N LEU A 127 -34.54 -40.76 13.75
CA LEU A 127 -33.57 -40.99 14.84
C LEU A 127 -33.17 -42.50 14.92
N PRO A 128 -32.21 -42.94 15.78
CA PRO A 128 -31.03 -42.28 16.37
C PRO A 128 -29.71 -43.09 16.19
N ALA A 129 -28.52 -42.47 16.36
CA ALA A 129 -27.22 -43.19 16.25
C ALA A 129 -26.04 -42.64 17.09
N GLU A 130 -26.26 -42.12 18.30
CA GLU A 130 -25.22 -41.43 19.09
C GLU A 130 -24.49 -42.30 20.14
N ALA A 131 -25.07 -43.42 20.60
CA ALA A 131 -24.51 -44.22 21.69
C ALA A 131 -23.13 -44.87 21.41
N ALA A 132 -22.76 -45.05 20.13
CA ALA A 132 -21.55 -45.79 19.75
C ALA A 132 -20.25 -44.96 19.77
N LYS A 133 -20.31 -43.62 19.69
CA LYS A 133 -19.11 -42.78 19.50
C LYS A 133 -18.22 -42.67 20.75
N GLY A 134 -18.79 -42.80 21.95
CA GLY A 134 -18.08 -42.59 23.22
C GLY A 134 -16.99 -43.61 23.54
N ALA A 135 -17.12 -44.86 23.06
CA ALA A 135 -16.15 -45.92 23.34
C ALA A 135 -14.84 -45.76 22.55
N SER A 136 -14.95 -45.47 21.25
CA SER A 136 -13.82 -45.43 20.31
C SER A 136 -12.77 -44.37 20.67
N ILE A 137 -13.20 -43.21 21.19
CA ILE A 137 -12.31 -42.10 21.55
C ILE A 137 -11.47 -42.44 22.79
N ARG A 138 -12.03 -43.16 23.77
CA ARG A 138 -11.29 -43.59 24.98
C ARG A 138 -10.21 -44.62 24.62
N LEU A 139 -10.51 -45.55 23.71
CA LEU A 139 -9.54 -46.53 23.23
C LEU A 139 -8.35 -45.86 22.51
N LEU A 140 -8.63 -44.90 21.61
CA LEU A 140 -7.60 -44.19 20.84
C LEU A 140 -6.64 -43.40 21.74
N ASN A 141 -7.16 -42.65 22.71
CA ASN A 141 -6.34 -41.88 23.66
C ASN A 141 -5.49 -42.78 24.56
N THR A 142 -5.99 -43.98 24.91
CA THR A 142 -5.23 -44.96 25.70
C THR A 142 -4.04 -45.49 24.90
N VAL A 143 -4.24 -45.85 23.63
CA VAL A 143 -3.17 -46.32 22.73
C VAL A 143 -2.08 -45.27 22.53
N LEU A 144 -2.46 -44.00 22.35
CA LEU A 144 -1.49 -42.89 22.19
C LEU A 144 -0.60 -42.72 23.42
N LEU A 145 -1.17 -42.79 24.64
CA LEU A 145 -0.39 -42.70 25.89
C LEU A 145 0.60 -43.87 26.05
N THR A 146 0.18 -45.10 25.73
CA THR A 146 1.06 -46.28 25.80
C THR A 146 2.24 -46.17 24.83
N ILE A 147 2.01 -45.69 23.61
CA ILE A 147 3.08 -45.45 22.61
C ILE A 147 4.06 -44.39 23.12
N SER A 148 3.58 -43.30 23.72
CA SER A 148 4.44 -42.26 24.31
C SER A 148 5.30 -42.78 25.45
N ALA A 149 4.77 -43.64 26.33
CA ALA A 149 5.53 -44.26 27.42
C ALA A 149 6.64 -45.20 26.90
N ILE A 150 6.34 -46.01 25.88
CA ILE A 150 7.32 -46.91 25.25
C ILE A 150 8.46 -46.13 24.60
N MET A 151 8.16 -45.01 23.93
CA MET A 151 9.18 -44.12 23.33
C MET A 151 10.12 -43.50 24.39
N LEU A 152 9.58 -43.08 25.54
CA LEU A 152 10.39 -42.54 26.64
C LEU A 152 11.31 -43.61 27.27
N LEU A 153 10.80 -44.84 27.45
CA LEU A 153 11.62 -45.97 27.92
C LEU A 153 12.76 -46.30 26.94
N ALA A 154 12.49 -46.32 25.63
CA ALA A 154 13.50 -46.56 24.61
C ALA A 154 14.61 -45.48 24.60
N ILE A 155 14.25 -44.21 24.82
CA ILE A 155 15.20 -43.10 24.96
C ILE A 155 16.05 -43.27 26.24
N GLY A 156 15.44 -43.66 27.37
CA GLY A 156 16.17 -43.93 28.61
C GLY A 156 17.23 -45.04 28.46
N VAL A 157 16.88 -46.14 27.79
CA VAL A 157 17.83 -47.24 27.49
C VAL A 157 18.98 -46.78 26.59
N LEU A 158 18.70 -45.97 25.56
CA LEU A 158 19.72 -45.43 24.66
C LEU A 158 20.70 -44.47 25.38
N ILE A 159 20.22 -43.69 26.35
CA ILE A 159 21.07 -42.82 27.18
C ILE A 159 21.93 -43.66 28.14
N GLY A 160 21.37 -44.69 28.77
CA GLY A 160 22.12 -45.59 29.66
C GLY A 160 23.27 -46.33 28.96
N ILE A 161 23.09 -46.72 27.69
CA ILE A 161 24.15 -47.36 26.88
C ILE A 161 25.33 -46.41 26.60
N TYR A 162 25.10 -45.10 26.54
CA TYR A 162 26.12 -44.10 26.15
C TYR A 162 26.99 -43.58 27.31
N LEU A 163 26.74 -44.02 28.55
CA LEU A 163 27.41 -43.49 29.76
C LEU A 163 28.31 -44.51 30.50
N SER A 164 28.51 -45.71 29.93
CA SER A 164 29.39 -46.74 30.50
C SER A 164 30.88 -46.46 30.23
N PRO A 165 31.76 -46.39 31.24
CA PRO A 165 33.20 -46.18 31.06
C PRO A 165 33.95 -47.48 30.66
N PRO A 166 35.07 -47.38 29.90
CA PRO A 166 35.89 -48.54 29.53
C PRO A 166 36.84 -49.02 30.66
N PRO A 167 37.24 -50.31 30.67
CA PRO A 167 38.12 -50.89 31.69
C PRO A 167 39.62 -50.56 31.52
N LYS A 168 40.44 -50.87 32.54
CA LYS A 168 41.90 -50.61 32.59
C LYS A 168 42.76 -51.89 32.63
N SER A 169 43.67 -52.05 31.65
CA SER A 169 44.97 -52.79 31.72
C SER A 169 45.64 -52.77 30.33
N GLY A 170 46.97 -52.81 30.13
CA GLY A 170 48.13 -52.59 31.03
C GLY A 170 49.46 -53.11 30.43
N GLY A 171 50.59 -52.38 30.59
CA GLY A 171 51.98 -52.90 30.42
C GLY A 171 52.79 -52.52 29.15
N GLY A 172 54.13 -52.37 29.31
CA GLY A 172 55.16 -52.11 28.26
C GLY A 172 55.38 -50.61 27.91
N ALA A 173 56.52 -49.93 28.13
CA ALA A 173 57.94 -50.15 27.74
C ALA A 173 58.16 -50.15 26.21
N SER A 174 59.10 -49.42 25.56
CA SER A 174 60.11 -48.38 25.93
C SER A 174 60.69 -47.80 24.59
N GLY A 175 61.48 -46.70 24.47
CA GLY A 175 62.09 -45.70 25.37
C GLY A 175 63.10 -44.80 24.60
N GLU A 176 63.56 -43.67 25.19
CA GLU A 176 64.61 -42.71 24.69
C GLU A 176 64.34 -41.96 23.34
N ALA A 177 64.41 -40.61 23.24
CA ALA A 177 65.54 -39.65 23.21
C ALA A 177 66.28 -39.58 21.84
N SER A 178 66.85 -38.48 21.30
CA SER A 178 67.03 -37.07 21.74
C SER A 178 67.40 -36.12 20.56
N LYS A 179 67.29 -34.78 20.75
CA LYS A 179 68.00 -33.67 20.00
C LYS A 179 67.67 -33.52 18.48
N GLY A 180 67.86 -32.37 17.80
CA GLY A 180 68.24 -31.00 18.20
C GLY A 180 68.25 -29.99 17.02
N THR A 181 68.31 -28.67 17.30
CA THR A 181 68.46 -27.51 16.38
C THR A 181 69.95 -27.10 16.21
N PRO A 182 70.43 -25.99 15.53
CA PRO A 182 69.77 -24.84 14.82
C PRO A 182 70.41 -24.36 13.46
N ALA A 183 69.88 -23.25 12.87
CA ALA A 183 70.47 -22.28 11.88
C ALA A 183 70.85 -22.79 10.44
N GLY A 184 70.98 -22.00 9.35
CA GLY A 184 70.90 -20.55 9.00
C GLY A 184 71.00 -20.38 7.44
N LYS A 185 71.34 -19.28 6.73
CA LYS A 185 71.54 -17.81 6.97
C LYS A 185 71.81 -17.06 5.61
N SER A 186 71.29 -15.84 5.36
CA SER A 186 71.59 -14.87 4.22
C SER A 186 71.22 -15.31 2.77
N VAL A 187 70.68 -14.52 1.80
CA VAL A 187 70.83 -13.12 1.25
C VAL A 187 71.78 -13.03 0.03
N VAL A 188 71.30 -12.49 -1.13
CA VAL A 188 71.99 -11.63 -2.13
C VAL A 188 71.09 -11.32 -3.37
N LEU A 189 71.28 -10.16 -4.03
CA LEU A 189 70.79 -9.76 -5.38
C LEU A 189 71.98 -9.25 -6.21
N PRO A 190 71.94 -9.28 -7.56
CA PRO A 190 71.82 -8.02 -8.32
C PRO A 190 71.04 -8.12 -9.66
N ALA A 191 70.99 -7.04 -10.44
CA ALA A 191 70.23 -6.88 -11.70
C ALA A 191 71.11 -6.40 -12.88
N SER A 192 70.60 -6.41 -14.13
CA SER A 192 70.99 -5.51 -15.25
C SER A 192 70.18 -5.75 -16.54
N GLY A 193 70.01 -4.71 -17.38
CA GLY A 193 69.48 -4.81 -18.77
C GLY A 193 68.76 -3.54 -19.26
N LEU A 194 69.21 -2.92 -20.37
CA LEU A 194 68.80 -1.55 -20.75
C LEU A 194 68.91 -1.25 -22.28
N SER A 195 67.83 -0.77 -22.93
CA SER A 195 67.78 0.07 -24.15
C SER A 195 66.30 0.27 -24.58
N LEU A 196 65.74 1.42 -25.01
CA LEU A 196 66.14 2.44 -26.02
C LEU A 196 66.01 1.91 -27.47
N ARG A 197 65.42 2.58 -28.49
CA ARG A 197 65.02 4.00 -28.67
C ARG A 197 64.07 4.19 -29.90
N GLN A 198 63.16 5.18 -29.89
CA GLN A 198 62.74 6.10 -31.02
C GLN A 198 62.14 5.49 -32.34
N THR A 199 61.42 6.17 -33.27
CA THR A 199 60.70 7.49 -33.32
C THR A 199 59.69 7.58 -34.50
N GLY A 200 58.58 8.31 -34.31
CA GLY A 200 57.91 9.16 -35.34
C GLY A 200 56.97 8.49 -36.37
N ARG A 201 56.31 9.21 -37.31
CA ARG A 201 55.73 10.60 -37.32
C ARG A 201 54.98 10.81 -38.66
N ALA A 202 53.74 11.34 -38.65
CA ALA A 202 53.00 11.91 -39.82
C ALA A 202 52.66 10.93 -41.00
N ALA A 203 51.79 11.23 -41.99
CA ALA A 203 50.53 12.02 -42.08
C ALA A 203 49.88 11.80 -43.49
N LEU A 204 48.70 12.40 -43.74
CA LEU A 204 48.03 12.57 -45.06
C LEU A 204 47.46 11.28 -45.73
N ALA A 205 46.58 11.31 -46.76
CA ALA A 205 45.42 12.19 -47.05
C ALA A 205 44.59 11.62 -48.23
N GLY A 206 43.29 11.95 -48.30
CA GLY A 206 42.40 11.77 -49.47
C GLY A 206 42.01 10.32 -49.84
N GLU A 207 41.18 10.06 -50.86
CA GLU A 207 39.95 10.73 -51.36
C GLU A 207 39.33 9.86 -52.48
N ALA A 208 38.07 10.10 -52.88
CA ALA A 208 37.32 9.41 -53.97
C ALA A 208 37.13 7.87 -53.81
N SER A 209 35.93 7.25 -53.79
CA SER A 209 34.72 7.34 -54.62
C SER A 209 34.83 6.70 -56.01
N ILE A 210 33.97 5.71 -56.30
CA ILE A 210 33.28 5.42 -57.59
C ILE A 210 32.39 4.17 -57.37
N ALA A 211 31.30 4.03 -58.13
CA ALA A 211 30.27 2.98 -57.94
C ALA A 211 30.23 1.97 -59.09
N ALA A 212 29.87 0.71 -58.78
CA ALA A 212 29.31 -0.24 -59.76
C ALA A 212 28.46 -1.36 -59.12
N ARG A 213 27.28 -1.57 -59.71
CA ARG A 213 26.45 -2.81 -59.70
C ARG A 213 26.41 -3.33 -61.15
N PRO A 214 25.82 -4.50 -61.49
CA PRO A 214 25.49 -5.71 -60.71
C PRO A 214 26.00 -7.01 -61.41
N ARG A 215 25.65 -8.21 -60.91
CA ARG A 215 25.33 -9.39 -61.76
C ARG A 215 24.43 -10.42 -61.06
N ARG A 216 23.62 -11.12 -61.87
CA ARG A 216 22.82 -12.34 -61.60
C ARG A 216 23.69 -13.58 -61.86
N ALA A 217 23.41 -14.83 -61.51
CA ALA A 217 22.49 -15.60 -60.63
C ALA A 217 22.84 -17.10 -60.90
N VAL A 218 21.94 -18.07 -60.64
CA VAL A 218 22.13 -19.55 -60.80
C VAL A 218 23.02 -20.18 -59.70
N GLY A 219 22.72 -21.32 -59.06
CA GLY A 219 21.45 -22.08 -58.93
C GLY A 219 21.52 -23.56 -59.33
N MET A 220 21.52 -24.51 -58.38
CA MET A 220 21.12 -25.93 -58.59
C MET A 220 20.99 -26.75 -57.28
N ALA A 221 20.20 -27.83 -57.34
CA ALA A 221 20.03 -28.97 -56.41
C ALA A 221 19.72 -30.23 -57.29
N PRO A 222 19.69 -31.52 -56.83
CA PRO A 222 19.15 -32.08 -55.58
C PRO A 222 20.23 -32.91 -54.78
N ALA A 223 20.15 -34.14 -54.24
CA ALA A 223 19.20 -35.29 -54.30
C ALA A 223 19.33 -36.29 -53.10
N THR A 224 18.62 -37.43 -53.19
CA THR A 224 18.45 -38.53 -52.17
C THR A 224 18.77 -39.91 -52.81
N VAL A 225 18.67 -41.12 -52.20
CA VAL A 225 18.03 -41.67 -50.97
C VAL A 225 18.84 -42.90 -50.46
N MET A 226 18.77 -43.26 -49.16
CA MET A 226 18.70 -44.69 -48.74
C MET A 226 18.09 -44.89 -47.34
N VAL A 227 17.74 -46.14 -46.96
CA VAL A 227 16.77 -46.47 -45.86
C VAL A 227 16.87 -47.96 -45.43
N LYS A 228 16.47 -48.34 -44.18
CA LYS A 228 16.39 -49.69 -43.50
C LYS A 228 17.64 -50.09 -42.65
N ASN A 229 17.63 -50.93 -41.59
CA ASN A 229 16.68 -51.71 -40.72
C ASN A 229 17.52 -52.29 -39.51
N LYS A 230 17.07 -52.95 -38.41
CA LYS A 230 15.80 -53.26 -37.69
C LYS A 230 16.11 -53.87 -36.29
N ARG A 231 15.30 -53.57 -35.24
CA ARG A 231 15.07 -54.37 -33.97
C ARG A 231 16.28 -54.51 -33.00
N THR A 232 16.14 -54.80 -31.69
CA THR A 232 15.11 -55.57 -30.94
C THR A 232 14.75 -54.98 -29.55
N VAL A 233 13.68 -55.53 -28.94
CA VAL A 233 13.06 -55.28 -27.61
C VAL A 233 13.92 -55.96 -26.50
N SER A 234 13.98 -55.56 -25.21
CA SER A 234 12.91 -55.33 -24.22
C SER A 234 13.27 -54.35 -23.07
N ALA A 235 12.35 -54.22 -22.10
CA ALA A 235 12.48 -53.34 -20.93
C ALA A 235 12.09 -54.05 -19.63
N THR A 236 12.66 -53.59 -18.51
CA THR A 236 12.16 -53.77 -17.15
C THR A 236 12.20 -52.41 -16.44
N ALA A 237 11.27 -52.20 -15.50
CA ALA A 237 11.02 -50.89 -14.91
C ALA A 237 11.21 -50.90 -13.39
N ASN A 238 11.57 -49.75 -12.82
CA ASN A 238 10.90 -49.28 -11.61
C ASN A 238 11.01 -47.76 -11.43
N GLN A 239 10.15 -47.21 -10.57
CA GLN A 239 9.95 -45.76 -10.38
C GLN A 239 10.43 -45.28 -9.01
N GLU A 240 11.05 -44.10 -8.94
CA GLU A 240 10.90 -43.20 -7.78
C GLU A 240 10.36 -41.84 -8.24
N ARG A 241 9.66 -41.13 -7.36
CA ARG A 241 8.75 -40.03 -7.73
C ARG A 241 9.44 -38.65 -7.68
N ILE A 242 9.22 -37.85 -8.72
CA ILE A 242 9.33 -36.37 -8.68
C ILE A 242 7.93 -35.79 -8.85
N VAL A 243 7.60 -34.72 -8.12
CA VAL A 243 6.28 -34.07 -8.17
C VAL A 243 6.18 -33.18 -9.41
N SER A 244 5.20 -33.46 -10.27
CA SER A 244 4.96 -32.68 -11.50
C SER A 244 4.25 -31.35 -11.23
N PRO A 245 4.53 -30.28 -11.99
CA PRO A 245 3.66 -29.11 -12.05
C PRO A 245 2.31 -29.46 -12.70
N LEU A 246 1.29 -28.65 -12.41
CA LEU A 246 -0.09 -28.84 -12.89
C LEU A 246 -0.18 -28.81 -14.42
N ARG A 247 -0.95 -29.73 -15.00
CA ARG A 247 -1.32 -29.71 -16.43
C ARG A 247 -2.53 -28.80 -16.67
N PRO A 248 -2.63 -28.14 -17.84
CA PRO A 248 -3.87 -27.49 -18.25
C PRO A 248 -4.98 -28.52 -18.50
N LEU A 249 -6.21 -28.15 -18.15
CA LEU A 249 -7.41 -28.93 -18.47
C LEU A 249 -7.65 -28.94 -19.98
N LYS A 250 -7.94 -30.12 -20.54
CA LYS A 250 -8.58 -30.24 -21.85
C LYS A 250 -10.09 -30.08 -21.68
N LEU A 251 -10.71 -29.19 -22.45
CA LEU A 251 -12.15 -29.35 -22.72
C LEU A 251 -12.33 -30.61 -23.59
N GLN A 252 -13.44 -31.32 -23.38
CA GLN A 252 -13.90 -32.34 -24.32
C GLN A 252 -14.76 -31.65 -25.39
N GLU A 253 -14.57 -32.05 -26.64
CA GLU A 253 -15.42 -31.63 -27.75
C GLU A 253 -16.76 -32.39 -27.70
N ALA A 254 -17.87 -31.67 -27.81
CA ALA A 254 -19.21 -32.25 -27.88
C ALA A 254 -19.99 -31.62 -29.05
N ALA A 255 -20.45 -32.49 -29.95
CA ALA A 255 -21.43 -32.29 -31.04
C ALA A 255 -21.61 -30.85 -31.60
N ALA A 256 -21.10 -30.62 -32.81
CA ALA A 256 -21.38 -29.40 -33.57
C ALA A 256 -22.84 -29.37 -34.08
N GLY A 257 -23.64 -28.42 -33.59
CA GLY A 257 -24.97 -28.08 -34.13
C GLY A 257 -24.93 -26.75 -34.90
N ASN A 258 -25.44 -26.74 -36.13
CA ASN A 258 -25.41 -25.56 -37.00
C ASN A 258 -26.44 -24.49 -36.56
N ILE A 259 -25.98 -23.39 -35.94
CA ILE A 259 -26.75 -22.15 -35.84
C ILE A 259 -25.86 -20.98 -36.27
N LYS A 260 -26.21 -20.33 -37.39
CA LYS A 260 -25.61 -19.05 -37.79
C LYS A 260 -26.31 -17.91 -37.07
N ALA A 261 -25.65 -17.31 -36.09
CA ALA A 261 -25.99 -16.00 -35.55
C ALA A 261 -24.89 -14.98 -35.92
N PRO A 262 -25.22 -13.71 -36.22
CA PRO A 262 -24.22 -12.73 -36.62
C PRO A 262 -23.33 -12.31 -35.44
N VAL A 263 -22.02 -12.26 -35.68
CA VAL A 263 -21.05 -11.74 -34.69
C VAL A 263 -21.14 -10.21 -34.66
N ALA A 264 -22.06 -9.68 -33.86
CA ALA A 264 -21.98 -8.30 -33.41
C ALA A 264 -20.75 -8.14 -32.50
N ALA A 265 -19.86 -7.19 -32.82
CA ALA A 265 -18.66 -6.97 -32.03
C ALA A 265 -19.04 -6.35 -30.67
N VAL A 266 -18.96 -7.15 -29.60
CA VAL A 266 -19.10 -6.66 -28.22
C VAL A 266 -17.82 -5.92 -27.84
N THR A 267 -17.74 -4.65 -28.23
CA THR A 267 -16.77 -3.70 -27.69
C THR A 267 -17.15 -3.40 -26.24
N SER A 268 -16.50 -4.08 -25.29
CA SER A 268 -16.57 -3.71 -23.87
C SER A 268 -16.20 -2.23 -23.70
N PRO A 269 -17.07 -1.38 -23.11
CA PRO A 269 -16.73 0.02 -22.87
C PRO A 269 -15.64 0.13 -21.81
N VAL A 270 -14.39 0.34 -22.26
CA VAL A 270 -13.31 0.80 -21.38
C VAL A 270 -13.69 2.17 -20.83
N GLU A 271 -13.60 2.31 -19.51
CA GLU A 271 -13.80 3.54 -18.73
C GLU A 271 -14.69 4.62 -19.38
N ALA A 272 -16.01 4.42 -19.30
CA ALA A 272 -16.91 5.54 -19.06
C ALA A 272 -16.64 6.09 -17.65
N ALA A 273 -15.47 6.72 -17.45
CA ALA A 273 -15.21 7.57 -16.31
C ALA A 273 -16.34 8.59 -16.25
N THR A 274 -16.94 8.78 -15.08
CA THR A 274 -18.09 9.70 -14.91
C THR A 274 -17.70 11.07 -15.41
N ALA A 275 -18.23 11.46 -16.58
CA ALA A 275 -18.16 12.84 -17.02
C ALA A 275 -18.79 13.70 -15.90
N PRO A 276 -18.16 14.82 -15.50
CA PRO A 276 -18.78 15.72 -14.54
C PRO A 276 -20.14 16.15 -15.08
N ALA A 277 -21.13 16.27 -14.19
CA ALA A 277 -22.46 16.73 -14.56
C ALA A 277 -22.33 18.05 -15.33
N ALA A 278 -23.14 18.23 -16.39
CA ALA A 278 -22.97 19.31 -17.36
C ALA A 278 -23.33 20.69 -16.76
N GLY A 279 -22.40 21.23 -15.98
CA GLY A 279 -22.57 22.42 -15.13
C GLY A 279 -21.52 22.53 -14.04
N GLU A 280 -20.92 21.42 -13.56
CA GLU A 280 -19.86 21.47 -12.56
C GLU A 280 -18.57 22.11 -13.12
N THR A 281 -18.22 23.29 -12.61
CA THR A 281 -16.83 23.76 -12.67
C THR A 281 -15.98 22.85 -11.78
N PRO A 282 -15.02 22.07 -12.31
CA PRO A 282 -14.38 21.05 -11.49
C PRO A 282 -13.54 21.66 -10.35
N SER A 283 -13.39 20.90 -9.25
CA SER A 283 -12.58 21.30 -8.09
C SER A 283 -11.16 21.74 -8.51
N ALA A 284 -10.51 22.58 -7.70
CA ALA A 284 -9.14 23.01 -7.96
C ALA A 284 -8.19 21.81 -8.20
N GLY A 285 -8.26 20.79 -7.36
CA GLY A 285 -7.51 19.54 -7.53
C GLY A 285 -7.95 18.72 -8.74
N SER A 286 -9.24 18.66 -9.06
CA SER A 286 -9.75 17.99 -10.25
C SER A 286 -9.27 18.66 -11.56
N ARG A 287 -9.17 20.00 -11.59
CA ARG A 287 -8.62 20.76 -12.72
C ARG A 287 -7.11 20.59 -12.84
N GLU A 288 -6.40 20.55 -11.71
CA GLU A 288 -4.96 20.29 -11.64
C GLU A 288 -4.62 18.87 -12.14
N LEU A 289 -5.33 17.85 -11.65
CA LEU A 289 -5.24 16.47 -12.13
C LEU A 289 -5.51 16.35 -13.64
N LEU A 290 -6.51 17.07 -14.17
CA LEU A 290 -6.77 17.09 -15.61
C LEU A 290 -5.66 17.80 -16.41
N ARG A 291 -4.99 18.81 -15.85
CA ARG A 291 -3.79 19.43 -16.45
C ARG A 291 -2.63 18.43 -16.47
N ILE A 292 -2.40 17.69 -15.38
CA ILE A 292 -1.36 16.65 -15.28
C ILE A 292 -1.59 15.55 -16.32
N LYS A 293 -2.79 14.95 -16.38
CA LYS A 293 -3.11 13.92 -17.39
C LYS A 293 -2.92 14.43 -18.83
N LYS A 294 -3.29 15.69 -19.12
CA LYS A 294 -3.06 16.32 -20.44
C LYS A 294 -1.58 16.61 -20.74
N ALA A 295 -0.78 16.96 -19.74
CA ALA A 295 0.66 17.15 -19.91
C ALA A 295 1.37 15.82 -20.18
N ILE A 296 1.02 14.76 -19.43
CA ILE A 296 1.51 13.40 -19.65
C ILE A 296 1.20 12.94 -21.09
N ALA A 297 -0.05 13.06 -21.53
CA ALA A 297 -0.44 12.67 -22.89
C ALA A 297 0.42 13.35 -23.97
N ARG A 298 0.64 14.67 -23.88
CA ARG A 298 1.52 15.40 -24.81
C ARG A 298 2.98 14.95 -24.78
N GLY A 299 3.52 14.61 -23.61
CA GLY A 299 4.89 14.08 -23.50
C GLY A 299 5.03 12.70 -24.14
N VAL A 300 4.00 11.87 -23.99
CA VAL A 300 3.91 10.58 -24.67
C VAL A 300 3.76 10.75 -26.18
N ASP A 301 2.93 11.68 -26.66
CA ASP A 301 2.80 12.02 -28.08
C ASP A 301 4.13 12.50 -28.67
N TYR A 302 4.89 13.32 -27.93
CA TYR A 302 6.24 13.74 -28.31
C TYR A 302 7.18 12.55 -28.49
N LEU A 303 7.31 11.69 -27.47
CA LEU A 303 8.21 10.52 -27.50
C LEU A 303 7.81 9.54 -28.62
N LEU A 304 6.53 9.19 -28.73
CA LEU A 304 6.03 8.34 -29.82
C LEU A 304 6.20 8.98 -31.20
N GLY A 305 6.24 10.32 -31.27
CA GLY A 305 6.57 11.09 -32.48
C GLY A 305 8.05 11.02 -32.88
N GLN A 306 8.98 10.80 -31.93
CA GLN A 306 10.42 10.64 -32.20
C GLN A 306 10.85 9.17 -32.42
N GLU A 307 9.95 8.20 -32.27
CA GLU A 307 10.27 6.77 -32.46
C GLU A 307 10.60 6.46 -33.93
N VAL A 308 11.76 5.84 -34.16
CA VAL A 308 12.25 5.41 -35.47
C VAL A 308 12.69 3.95 -35.41
N ASN A 309 12.13 3.10 -36.28
CA ASN A 309 12.47 1.68 -36.40
C ASN A 309 12.42 0.90 -35.06
N GLY A 310 11.47 1.23 -34.19
CA GLY A 310 11.27 0.61 -32.88
C GLY A 310 12.30 1.01 -31.83
N ASN A 311 12.95 2.17 -31.96
CA ASN A 311 13.91 2.67 -30.96
C ASN A 311 14.01 4.21 -31.03
N TRP A 312 14.83 4.78 -30.14
CA TRP A 312 15.07 6.21 -30.00
C TRP A 312 16.57 6.57 -30.04
N GLU A 313 17.43 5.63 -30.42
CA GLU A 313 18.87 5.87 -30.44
C GLU A 313 19.28 6.87 -31.55
N PRO A 314 20.28 7.72 -31.31
CA PRO A 314 20.80 8.63 -32.32
C PRO A 314 21.49 7.87 -33.46
N ASP A 315 21.44 8.40 -34.69
CA ASP A 315 22.26 7.87 -35.78
C ASP A 315 23.74 8.21 -35.56
N LEU A 316 24.43 7.27 -34.92
CA LEU A 316 25.86 7.35 -34.62
C LEU A 316 26.76 7.32 -35.87
N ASN A 317 26.22 7.16 -37.08
CA ASN A 317 26.98 7.13 -38.34
C ASN A 317 28.15 6.12 -38.29
N GLY A 318 27.86 4.92 -37.76
CA GLY A 318 28.83 3.83 -37.58
C GLY A 318 29.76 3.96 -36.36
N ARG A 319 29.69 5.04 -35.58
CA ARG A 319 30.40 5.15 -34.29
C ARG A 319 29.75 4.22 -33.26
N ARG A 320 30.54 3.75 -32.29
CA ARG A 320 30.02 2.98 -31.13
C ARG A 320 29.84 3.92 -29.94
N SER A 321 28.60 4.13 -29.51
CA SER A 321 28.31 4.63 -28.16
C SER A 321 28.37 3.45 -27.19
N ILE A 322 28.92 3.65 -26.00
CA ILE A 322 28.84 2.66 -24.92
C ILE A 322 27.43 2.61 -24.31
N MET A 323 26.62 3.66 -24.49
CA MET A 323 25.24 3.75 -23.95
C MET A 323 24.17 3.24 -24.93
N LEU A 324 24.56 2.66 -26.08
CA LEU A 324 23.62 2.26 -27.13
C LEU A 324 22.56 1.28 -26.60
N GLY A 325 21.31 1.67 -26.75
CA GLY A 325 20.10 1.03 -26.22
C GLY A 325 19.53 1.71 -24.97
N GLY A 326 20.30 2.60 -24.33
CA GLY A 326 19.96 3.22 -23.05
C GLY A 326 18.92 4.32 -23.13
N GLU A 327 18.94 5.11 -24.20
CA GLU A 327 17.92 6.14 -24.47
C GLU A 327 16.58 5.46 -24.74
N SER A 328 16.59 4.41 -25.56
CA SER A 328 15.39 3.63 -25.88
C SER A 328 14.79 2.89 -24.68
N ALA A 329 15.62 2.39 -23.76
CA ALA A 329 15.16 1.71 -22.56
C ALA A 329 14.64 2.70 -21.50
N LEU A 330 15.29 3.86 -21.29
CA LEU A 330 14.75 4.91 -20.42
C LEU A 330 13.42 5.47 -20.97
N VAL A 331 13.31 5.66 -22.28
CA VAL A 331 12.06 6.06 -22.93
C VAL A 331 11.00 4.98 -22.75
N LEU A 332 11.32 3.70 -22.96
CA LEU A 332 10.37 2.60 -22.76
C LEU A 332 9.90 2.50 -21.29
N GLU A 333 10.79 2.68 -20.29
CA GLU A 333 10.41 2.65 -18.87
C GLU A 333 9.34 3.73 -18.61
N SER A 334 9.56 4.93 -19.14
CA SER A 334 8.61 6.04 -19.00
C SER A 334 7.24 5.77 -19.65
N LEU A 335 7.22 5.13 -20.82
CA LEU A 335 5.99 4.81 -21.54
C LEU A 335 5.21 3.66 -20.88
N LEU A 336 5.90 2.63 -20.36
CA LEU A 336 5.30 1.53 -19.62
C LEU A 336 4.78 1.97 -18.24
N GLN A 337 5.49 2.85 -17.55
CA GLN A 337 5.02 3.43 -16.28
C GLN A 337 3.78 4.33 -16.48
N VAL A 338 3.68 5.06 -17.60
CA VAL A 338 2.44 5.77 -17.97
C VAL A 338 1.31 4.78 -18.31
N GLU A 339 1.60 3.66 -18.96
CA GLU A 339 0.61 2.63 -19.27
C GLU A 339 0.00 2.03 -17.99
N GLN A 340 0.82 1.65 -17.00
CA GLN A 340 0.33 1.11 -15.71
C GLN A 340 -0.37 2.15 -14.82
N SER A 341 -0.14 3.45 -15.04
CA SER A 341 -0.68 4.55 -14.21
C SER A 341 -1.92 5.22 -14.81
N LEU A 342 -2.13 5.10 -16.13
CA LEU A 342 -3.20 5.82 -16.87
C LEU A 342 -3.86 5.03 -18.00
N HIS A 343 -3.34 3.86 -18.40
CA HIS A 343 -3.83 3.02 -19.49
C HIS A 343 -4.10 3.78 -20.81
N LEU A 344 -3.29 4.81 -21.13
CA LEU A 344 -3.51 5.65 -22.31
C LEU A 344 -3.42 4.80 -23.61
N PRO A 345 -4.42 4.80 -24.50
CA PRO A 345 -4.48 3.91 -25.67
C PRO A 345 -3.24 3.97 -26.59
N GLN A 346 -2.57 5.12 -26.63
CA GLN A 346 -1.35 5.37 -27.40
C GLN A 346 -0.11 4.58 -26.92
N VAL A 347 -0.02 4.22 -25.63
CA VAL A 347 1.07 3.40 -25.06
C VAL A 347 0.66 1.97 -24.72
N TYR A 348 -0.59 1.58 -25.00
CA TYR A 348 -1.03 0.19 -24.83
C TYR A 348 -0.06 -0.77 -25.52
N ILE A 349 0.43 -1.76 -24.76
CA ILE A 349 1.63 -2.56 -25.12
C ILE A 349 1.49 -3.37 -26.43
N PHE A 350 0.28 -3.48 -26.97
CA PHE A 350 -0.01 -4.15 -28.24
C PHE A 350 -0.08 -3.21 -29.46
N THR A 351 0.12 -1.89 -29.31
CA THR A 351 0.26 -0.96 -30.44
C THR A 351 1.51 -1.28 -31.29
N ALA A 352 1.53 -0.84 -32.56
CA ALA A 352 2.66 -1.15 -33.45
C ALA A 352 4.00 -0.61 -32.93
N LYS A 353 4.02 0.66 -32.46
CA LYS A 353 5.21 1.32 -31.90
C LYS A 353 5.70 0.64 -30.63
N MET A 354 4.82 0.42 -29.64
CA MET A 354 5.22 -0.24 -28.38
C MET A 354 5.73 -1.66 -28.61
N ARG A 355 5.09 -2.46 -29.48
CA ARG A 355 5.60 -3.80 -29.83
C ARG A 355 6.98 -3.76 -30.50
N ALA A 356 7.27 -2.73 -31.30
CA ALA A 356 8.58 -2.56 -31.92
C ALA A 356 9.64 -2.19 -30.86
N ALA A 357 9.35 -1.18 -30.01
CA ALA A 357 10.18 -0.77 -28.87
C ALA A 357 10.51 -1.92 -27.91
N ILE A 358 9.48 -2.63 -27.43
CA ILE A 358 9.62 -3.80 -26.56
C ILE A 358 10.45 -4.90 -27.24
N SER A 359 10.27 -5.11 -28.55
CA SER A 359 11.06 -6.10 -29.30
C SER A 359 12.50 -5.66 -29.57
N TYR A 360 12.79 -4.36 -29.61
CA TYR A 360 14.16 -3.83 -29.65
C TYR A 360 14.84 -4.03 -28.29
N VAL A 361 14.26 -3.46 -27.23
CA VAL A 361 14.84 -3.46 -25.89
C VAL A 361 15.03 -4.87 -25.35
N ALA A 362 14.07 -5.79 -25.51
CA ALA A 362 14.22 -7.18 -25.06
C ALA A 362 15.39 -7.93 -25.72
N LYS A 363 15.92 -7.46 -26.85
CA LYS A 363 17.08 -8.03 -27.56
C LYS A 363 18.41 -7.36 -27.24
N LEU A 364 18.44 -6.24 -26.50
CA LEU A 364 19.68 -5.59 -26.09
C LEU A 364 20.54 -6.54 -25.26
N ARG A 365 21.85 -6.60 -25.53
CA ARG A 365 22.83 -7.43 -24.82
C ARG A 365 24.13 -6.63 -24.77
N THR A 366 24.35 -5.94 -23.67
CA THR A 366 25.18 -4.73 -23.59
C THR A 366 26.01 -4.71 -22.31
N PRO A 367 27.35 -4.60 -22.36
CA PRO A 367 28.19 -4.68 -21.16
C PRO A 367 28.23 -3.34 -20.41
N THR A 368 27.06 -2.74 -20.15
CA THR A 368 26.92 -1.49 -19.39
C THR A 368 25.78 -1.53 -18.38
N THR A 369 26.02 -0.92 -17.23
CA THR A 369 25.14 -0.97 -16.06
C THR A 369 23.81 -0.23 -16.26
N TYR A 370 23.83 0.92 -16.94
CA TYR A 370 22.61 1.69 -17.21
C TYR A 370 21.64 0.92 -18.11
N VAL A 371 22.11 0.40 -19.24
CA VAL A 371 21.21 -0.18 -20.24
C VAL A 371 20.63 -1.52 -19.75
N ALA A 372 21.45 -2.37 -19.10
CA ALA A 372 20.95 -3.57 -18.42
C ALA A 372 20.00 -3.25 -17.25
N SER A 373 20.17 -2.11 -16.57
CA SER A 373 19.23 -1.65 -15.54
C SER A 373 17.88 -1.27 -16.12
N PHE A 374 17.85 -0.39 -17.13
CA PHE A 374 16.59 0.03 -17.76
C PHE A 374 15.88 -1.15 -18.44
N GLN A 375 16.63 -2.00 -19.15
CA GLN A 375 16.12 -3.24 -19.73
C GLN A 375 15.47 -4.15 -18.68
N ALA A 376 16.09 -4.35 -17.52
CA ALA A 376 15.50 -5.14 -16.43
C ALA A 376 14.22 -4.48 -15.87
N ASN A 377 14.17 -3.15 -15.76
CA ASN A 377 12.96 -2.43 -15.33
C ASN A 377 11.83 -2.60 -16.36
N ASP A 378 12.09 -2.39 -17.65
CA ASP A 378 11.12 -2.61 -18.75
C ASP A 378 10.54 -4.02 -18.74
N MET A 379 11.39 -5.03 -18.64
CA MET A 379 10.96 -6.43 -18.70
C MET A 379 10.16 -6.86 -17.46
N ASN A 380 10.36 -6.21 -16.31
CA ASN A 380 9.56 -6.42 -15.09
C ASN A 380 8.16 -5.78 -15.17
N LEU A 381 7.98 -4.71 -15.97
CA LEU A 381 6.69 -4.05 -16.18
C LEU A 381 5.78 -4.77 -17.20
N LEU A 382 6.28 -5.83 -17.86
CA LEU A 382 5.60 -6.52 -18.96
C LEU A 382 5.02 -7.90 -18.55
N PRO A 383 3.90 -8.34 -19.17
CA PRO A 383 3.29 -9.64 -18.88
C PRO A 383 4.26 -10.81 -19.05
N ALA A 384 4.27 -11.72 -18.07
CA ALA A 384 5.21 -12.84 -17.96
C ALA A 384 5.27 -13.71 -19.24
N LYS A 385 6.31 -13.47 -20.05
CA LYS A 385 6.58 -14.18 -21.32
C LYS A 385 8.04 -14.60 -21.38
N LYS A 386 8.31 -15.77 -21.95
CA LYS A 386 9.66 -16.36 -22.02
C LYS A 386 10.72 -15.37 -22.51
N GLN A 387 10.43 -14.61 -23.57
CA GLN A 387 11.38 -13.67 -24.16
C GLN A 387 11.80 -12.51 -23.24
N TYR A 388 10.93 -12.07 -22.32
CA TYR A 388 11.23 -11.03 -21.33
C TYR A 388 11.98 -11.62 -20.14
N HIS A 389 11.57 -12.82 -19.70
CA HIS A 389 12.29 -13.60 -18.69
C HIS A 389 13.71 -14.01 -19.15
N ASP A 390 13.91 -14.31 -20.44
CA ASP A 390 15.22 -14.56 -21.06
C ASP A 390 16.11 -13.30 -21.15
N ALA A 391 15.51 -12.11 -21.09
CA ALA A 391 16.22 -10.84 -20.93
C ALA A 391 16.57 -10.59 -19.46
N LEU A 392 15.59 -10.62 -18.55
CA LEU A 392 15.79 -10.50 -17.10
C LEU A 392 16.86 -11.47 -16.55
N LEU A 393 16.88 -12.72 -17.01
CA LEU A 393 17.91 -13.69 -16.65
C LEU A 393 19.31 -13.33 -17.17
N TRP A 394 19.39 -12.62 -18.30
CA TRP A 394 20.65 -12.11 -18.83
C TRP A 394 21.10 -10.86 -18.08
N ASP A 395 20.20 -9.91 -17.85
CA ASP A 395 20.45 -8.67 -17.08
C ASP A 395 20.90 -9.00 -15.66
N MET A 396 20.19 -9.88 -14.96
CA MET A 396 20.58 -10.38 -13.63
C MET A 396 21.99 -10.97 -13.61
N ARG A 397 22.35 -11.78 -14.62
CA ARG A 397 23.70 -12.38 -14.72
C ARG A 397 24.77 -11.32 -15.02
N TYR A 398 24.47 -10.34 -15.86
CA TYR A 398 25.38 -9.23 -16.13
C TYR A 398 25.57 -8.36 -14.88
N LEU A 399 24.49 -7.96 -14.20
CA LEU A 399 24.53 -7.06 -13.04
C LEU A 399 25.18 -7.71 -11.82
N LEU A 400 24.87 -8.97 -11.49
CA LEU A 400 25.59 -9.73 -10.45
C LEU A 400 27.04 -10.03 -10.88
N GLY A 401 27.32 -10.09 -12.18
CA GLY A 401 28.67 -10.17 -12.73
C GLY A 401 29.47 -8.88 -12.56
N ALA A 402 28.85 -7.71 -12.75
CA ALA A 402 29.49 -6.39 -12.74
C ALA A 402 29.66 -5.79 -11.34
N GLU A 403 28.81 -6.16 -10.38
CA GLU A 403 28.88 -5.76 -8.95
C GLU A 403 30.30 -5.91 -8.38
N THR A 404 30.76 -4.94 -7.58
CA THR A 404 32.01 -5.04 -6.82
C THR A 404 31.89 -4.35 -5.46
N SER A 405 31.68 -5.15 -4.40
CA SER A 405 31.51 -4.68 -3.01
C SER A 405 30.40 -3.62 -2.86
N GLY A 406 29.23 -3.97 -3.41
CA GLY A 406 27.99 -3.19 -3.47
C GLY A 406 28.01 -2.02 -4.47
N ALA A 407 29.11 -1.84 -5.19
CA ALA A 407 29.33 -0.73 -6.11
C ALA A 407 29.33 -1.20 -7.58
N TYR A 408 29.04 -0.29 -8.50
CA TYR A 408 29.10 -0.50 -9.95
C TYR A 408 29.83 0.66 -10.63
N SER A 409 30.37 0.41 -11.82
CA SER A 409 30.78 1.44 -12.78
C SER A 409 30.03 1.28 -14.11
N TYR A 410 30.34 2.11 -15.10
CA TYR A 410 29.68 2.09 -16.42
C TYR A 410 29.77 0.76 -17.17
N GLN A 411 30.77 -0.06 -16.87
CA GLN A 411 31.09 -1.32 -17.55
C GLN A 411 31.41 -2.39 -16.50
N ASN A 412 31.36 -3.67 -16.85
CA ASN A 412 31.80 -4.73 -15.94
C ASN A 412 33.33 -4.63 -15.71
N PRO A 413 33.80 -4.33 -14.48
CA PRO A 413 35.22 -4.12 -14.19
C PRO A 413 36.04 -5.42 -14.24
N LYS A 414 35.38 -6.58 -14.25
CA LYS A 414 35.99 -7.92 -14.23
C LYS A 414 36.28 -8.46 -15.64
N THR A 415 35.67 -7.90 -16.68
CA THR A 415 35.81 -8.33 -18.09
C THR A 415 36.50 -7.30 -18.98
N GLN A 416 36.40 -6.00 -18.67
CA GLN A 416 37.09 -4.90 -19.38
C GLN A 416 36.75 -4.78 -20.88
N ASP A 417 35.53 -5.18 -21.28
CA ASP A 417 35.11 -5.44 -22.68
C ASP A 417 35.30 -4.29 -23.70
N PHE A 418 35.57 -3.06 -23.23
CA PHE A 418 35.66 -1.84 -24.05
C PHE A 418 36.99 -1.06 -23.90
N GLY A 419 37.99 -1.65 -23.25
CA GLY A 419 39.30 -1.02 -23.04
C GLY A 419 39.36 -0.15 -21.78
N GLY A 420 40.52 -0.18 -21.10
CA GLY A 420 40.68 0.35 -19.75
C GLY A 420 40.47 1.87 -19.61
N GLY A 421 39.36 2.27 -18.98
CA GLY A 421 39.10 3.66 -18.59
C GLY A 421 38.01 3.82 -17.52
N PHE A 422 36.90 3.07 -17.63
CA PHE A 422 35.71 3.23 -16.79
C PHE A 422 35.57 2.17 -15.67
N SER A 423 36.69 1.65 -15.15
CA SER A 423 36.71 0.59 -14.12
C SER A 423 36.59 1.09 -12.66
N ARG A 424 36.51 2.41 -12.44
CA ARG A 424 36.23 2.99 -11.12
C ARG A 424 34.72 3.10 -10.92
N TRP A 425 34.23 2.64 -9.77
CA TRP A 425 32.83 2.78 -9.38
C TRP A 425 32.44 4.24 -9.11
N ASP A 426 31.15 4.52 -9.20
CA ASP A 426 30.51 5.76 -8.74
C ASP A 426 29.08 5.48 -8.25
N ASN A 427 28.54 6.37 -7.41
CA ASN A 427 27.21 6.20 -6.81
C ASN A 427 26.05 6.39 -7.81
N SER A 428 26.31 6.93 -9.01
CA SER A 428 25.31 6.98 -10.08
C SER A 428 25.12 5.59 -10.68
N ASN A 429 26.20 4.99 -11.20
CA ASN A 429 26.19 3.60 -11.66
C ASN A 429 25.72 2.62 -10.58
N SER A 430 26.14 2.83 -9.32
CA SER A 430 25.79 1.94 -8.21
C SER A 430 24.29 1.91 -7.92
N GLN A 431 23.55 3.03 -8.09
CA GLN A 431 22.09 3.00 -7.94
C GLN A 431 21.43 2.21 -9.07
N TYR A 432 21.87 2.38 -10.33
CA TYR A 432 21.27 1.67 -11.48
C TYR A 432 21.56 0.17 -11.42
N GLY A 433 22.75 -0.22 -10.96
CA GLY A 433 23.05 -1.62 -10.67
C GLY A 433 22.09 -2.24 -9.64
N VAL A 434 21.74 -1.49 -8.59
CA VAL A 434 20.74 -1.89 -7.58
C VAL A 434 19.32 -1.94 -8.16
N LEU A 435 18.91 -0.94 -8.94
CA LEU A 435 17.58 -0.82 -9.53
C LEU A 435 17.29 -1.92 -10.57
N GLY A 436 18.24 -2.23 -11.43
CA GLY A 436 18.13 -3.36 -12.36
C GLY A 436 18.05 -4.70 -11.63
N THR A 437 18.90 -4.90 -10.63
CA THR A 437 18.89 -6.14 -9.82
C THR A 437 17.62 -6.27 -8.98
N TRP A 438 17.04 -5.14 -8.55
CA TRP A 438 15.74 -5.09 -7.89
C TRP A 438 14.58 -5.42 -8.84
N ALA A 439 14.57 -4.88 -10.07
CA ALA A 439 13.58 -5.27 -11.08
C ALA A 439 13.66 -6.77 -11.41
N CYS A 440 14.86 -7.37 -11.44
CA CYS A 440 15.01 -8.82 -11.50
C CYS A 440 14.36 -9.52 -10.29
N ALA A 441 14.59 -9.04 -9.06
CA ALA A 441 14.01 -9.61 -7.85
C ALA A 441 12.47 -9.51 -7.79
N ASP A 442 11.91 -8.36 -8.17
CA ASP A 442 10.46 -8.11 -8.17
C ASP A 442 9.73 -8.88 -9.27
N SER A 443 10.42 -9.22 -10.37
CA SER A 443 9.93 -10.18 -11.39
C SER A 443 9.97 -11.64 -10.94
N GLY A 444 10.49 -11.92 -9.72
CA GLY A 444 10.53 -13.23 -9.09
C GLY A 444 11.83 -14.02 -9.29
N LEU A 445 12.91 -13.39 -9.78
CA LEU A 445 14.22 -14.05 -9.86
C LEU A 445 14.95 -14.02 -8.51
N GLU A 446 15.60 -15.13 -8.14
CA GLU A 446 16.29 -15.25 -6.85
C GLU A 446 17.63 -14.49 -6.86
N ILE A 447 17.66 -13.35 -6.17
CA ILE A 447 18.88 -12.57 -5.93
C ILE A 447 19.56 -13.04 -4.62
N PRO A 448 20.84 -13.48 -4.65
CA PRO A 448 21.52 -13.99 -3.47
C PRO A 448 21.61 -12.98 -2.32
N ALA A 449 21.31 -13.40 -1.09
CA ALA A 449 21.28 -12.52 0.08
C ALA A 449 22.59 -11.72 0.33
N PHE A 450 23.75 -12.26 -0.07
CA PHE A 450 25.03 -11.55 0.05
C PHE A 450 25.08 -10.26 -0.79
N TYR A 451 24.33 -10.19 -1.89
CA TYR A 451 24.24 -9.01 -2.74
C TYR A 451 23.63 -7.83 -1.98
N TRP A 452 22.48 -8.03 -1.35
CA TRP A 452 21.79 -6.98 -0.59
C TRP A 452 22.63 -6.50 0.61
N HIS A 453 23.34 -7.41 1.28
CA HIS A 453 24.30 -7.04 2.32
C HIS A 453 25.51 -6.26 1.77
N ALA A 454 26.01 -6.59 0.57
CA ALA A 454 27.09 -5.84 -0.07
C ALA A 454 26.64 -4.42 -0.48
N VAL A 455 25.44 -4.29 -1.04
CA VAL A 455 24.80 -3.00 -1.37
C VAL A 455 24.61 -2.14 -0.11
N ALA A 456 24.00 -2.67 0.95
CA ALA A 456 23.85 -1.95 2.21
C ALA A 456 25.22 -1.50 2.76
N TYR A 457 26.19 -2.40 2.83
CA TYR A 457 27.56 -2.09 3.25
C TYR A 457 28.21 -1.00 2.39
N HIS A 458 27.99 -0.98 1.08
CA HIS A 458 28.48 0.08 0.19
C HIS A 458 27.89 1.44 0.57
N TRP A 459 26.57 1.56 0.67
CA TRP A 459 25.96 2.86 0.95
C TRP A 459 26.22 3.34 2.38
N HIS A 460 26.27 2.46 3.38
CA HIS A 460 26.71 2.84 4.73
C HIS A 460 28.13 3.41 4.75
N ARG A 461 29.10 2.79 4.06
CA ARG A 461 30.49 3.27 4.03
C ARG A 461 30.70 4.48 3.13
N THR A 462 29.89 4.68 2.09
CA THR A 462 30.03 5.84 1.18
C THR A 462 29.31 7.11 1.64
N GLN A 463 28.54 7.04 2.73
CA GLN A 463 27.89 8.22 3.33
C GLN A 463 28.93 9.21 3.89
N LEU A 464 28.63 10.50 3.79
CA LEU A 464 29.38 11.59 4.39
C LEU A 464 28.86 11.89 5.81
N SER A 465 29.70 12.52 6.64
CA SER A 465 29.33 12.94 8.00
C SER A 465 28.19 13.99 8.08
N SER A 466 27.74 14.50 6.93
CA SER A 466 26.55 15.35 6.79
C SER A 466 25.23 14.58 6.62
N GLY A 467 25.29 13.25 6.52
CA GLY A 467 24.18 12.37 6.13
C GLY A 467 24.03 12.19 4.61
N ALA A 468 24.79 12.94 3.81
CA ALA A 468 24.68 12.95 2.35
C ALA A 468 25.52 11.86 1.65
N TRP A 469 25.25 11.62 0.37
CA TRP A 469 26.11 10.87 -0.55
C TRP A 469 26.58 11.76 -1.71
N VAL A 470 27.69 11.40 -2.34
CA VAL A 470 28.29 12.07 -3.52
C VAL A 470 28.76 11.01 -4.52
N TYR A 471 29.13 11.41 -5.75
CA TYR A 471 29.44 10.46 -6.83
C TYR A 471 30.61 9.52 -6.48
N THR A 472 31.69 10.06 -5.87
CA THR A 472 32.83 9.27 -5.38
C THR A 472 33.39 9.88 -4.10
N GLN A 473 33.71 9.06 -3.11
CA GLN A 473 34.54 9.49 -1.97
C GLN A 473 36.02 9.63 -2.42
N GLY A 474 36.71 10.66 -1.94
CA GLY A 474 38.17 10.79 -2.10
C GLY A 474 38.69 11.67 -3.25
N GLY A 475 37.82 12.36 -4.01
CA GLY A 475 38.24 13.43 -4.93
C GLY A 475 39.18 13.01 -6.07
N GLY A 476 39.12 11.74 -6.49
CA GLY A 476 40.09 11.07 -7.37
C GLY A 476 40.16 11.51 -8.84
N PHE A 477 39.46 12.60 -9.21
CA PHE A 477 39.62 13.34 -10.46
C PHE A 477 39.75 14.83 -10.12
N GLY A 478 40.79 15.48 -10.66
CA GLY A 478 41.46 16.58 -9.96
C GLY A 478 40.68 17.90 -9.78
N ARG A 479 40.73 18.42 -8.55
CA ARG A 479 40.76 19.86 -8.16
C ARG A 479 39.85 20.83 -8.95
N ARG A 480 38.64 20.43 -9.33
CA ARG A 480 37.55 21.33 -9.75
C ARG A 480 36.24 20.93 -9.06
N GLY A 481 35.89 21.64 -7.99
CA GLY A 481 34.72 21.36 -7.15
C GLY A 481 33.38 21.77 -7.78
N GLY A 482 33.08 21.25 -8.98
CA GLY A 482 31.89 21.63 -9.75
C GLY A 482 30.72 20.63 -9.69
N PHE A 483 30.99 19.32 -9.88
CA PHE A 483 29.91 18.33 -10.09
C PHE A 483 29.99 17.09 -9.19
N MET A 484 31.11 16.34 -9.18
CA MET A 484 31.16 15.05 -8.46
C MET A 484 31.08 15.14 -6.93
N GLY A 485 31.24 16.35 -6.36
CA GLY A 485 31.00 16.63 -4.94
C GLY A 485 29.61 17.15 -4.62
N ASN A 486 28.70 17.27 -5.59
CA ASN A 486 27.33 17.73 -5.36
C ASN A 486 26.50 16.59 -4.71
N PRO A 487 25.96 16.79 -3.49
CA PRO A 487 25.16 15.76 -2.82
C PRO A 487 23.72 15.62 -3.34
N ARG A 488 23.23 16.59 -4.12
CA ARG A 488 21.81 16.73 -4.48
C ARG A 488 21.22 15.52 -5.20
N THR A 489 21.85 15.04 -6.27
CA THR A 489 21.37 13.85 -7.02
C THR A 489 21.71 12.53 -6.32
N MET A 490 22.82 12.49 -5.59
CA MET A 490 23.36 11.26 -5.03
C MET A 490 22.78 10.89 -3.66
N THR A 491 22.28 11.86 -2.89
CA THR A 491 21.66 11.57 -1.59
C THR A 491 20.31 10.86 -1.71
N PRO A 492 19.38 11.30 -2.59
CA PRO A 492 18.16 10.55 -2.84
C PRO A 492 18.43 9.18 -3.47
N ALA A 493 19.40 9.08 -4.38
CA ALA A 493 19.85 7.80 -4.93
C ALA A 493 20.35 6.82 -3.87
N GLY A 494 21.15 7.29 -2.91
CA GLY A 494 21.65 6.47 -1.80
C GLY A 494 20.56 6.04 -0.83
N LEU A 495 19.61 6.93 -0.53
CA LEU A 495 18.41 6.60 0.23
C LEU A 495 17.58 5.52 -0.47
N ALA A 496 17.22 5.71 -1.74
CA ALA A 496 16.44 4.73 -2.51
C ALA A 496 17.15 3.36 -2.58
N SER A 497 18.47 3.36 -2.78
CA SER A 497 19.26 2.12 -2.83
C SER A 497 19.37 1.42 -1.47
N LEU A 498 19.50 2.17 -0.36
CA LEU A 498 19.45 1.62 0.99
C LEU A 498 18.06 1.10 1.35
N PHE A 499 17.00 1.81 0.98
CA PHE A 499 15.62 1.35 1.20
C PHE A 499 15.36 0.01 0.51
N ILE A 500 15.77 -0.13 -0.76
CA ILE A 500 15.69 -1.41 -1.48
C ILE A 500 16.46 -2.50 -0.70
N ALA A 501 17.71 -2.25 -0.31
CA ALA A 501 18.57 -3.25 0.37
C ALA A 501 18.10 -3.60 1.79
N ASP A 502 17.57 -2.64 2.55
CA ASP A 502 16.94 -2.87 3.86
C ASP A 502 15.70 -3.78 3.70
N SER A 503 14.92 -3.59 2.63
CA SER A 503 13.74 -4.44 2.36
C SER A 503 14.05 -5.91 2.10
N TYR A 504 15.32 -6.28 1.84
CA TYR A 504 15.77 -7.68 1.75
C TYR A 504 16.62 -8.13 2.96
N THR A 505 17.22 -7.21 3.71
CA THR A 505 18.12 -7.53 4.85
C THR A 505 17.44 -7.43 6.22
N SER A 506 16.42 -6.59 6.38
CA SER A 506 15.57 -6.48 7.59
C SER A 506 14.41 -7.49 7.60
N SER A 507 14.75 -8.78 7.49
CA SER A 507 13.80 -9.91 7.50
C SER A 507 13.49 -10.48 8.89
N SER A 508 13.90 -9.78 9.97
CA SER A 508 13.81 -10.28 11.35
C SER A 508 12.39 -10.25 11.93
N PHE A 509 12.06 -11.26 12.74
CA PHE A 509 10.82 -11.32 13.54
C PHE A 509 10.79 -10.33 14.72
N ALA A 510 11.95 -9.79 15.13
CA ALA A 510 12.05 -9.01 16.37
C ALA A 510 11.08 -7.81 16.37
N LEU A 511 10.38 -7.61 17.49
CA LEU A 511 9.57 -6.40 17.72
C LEU A 511 10.44 -5.14 17.78
N LYS A 512 11.68 -5.26 18.27
CA LYS A 512 12.57 -4.11 18.41
C LYS A 512 13.03 -3.64 17.02
N THR A 513 12.52 -2.48 16.61
CA THR A 513 13.01 -1.74 15.45
C THR A 513 14.54 -1.62 15.49
N ARG A 514 15.15 -1.66 14.32
CA ARG A 514 16.57 -1.37 14.12
C ARG A 514 16.65 -0.07 13.33
N PRO A 515 16.78 1.10 14.01
CA PRO A 515 16.85 2.36 13.30
C PRO A 515 18.13 2.40 12.47
N ASP A 516 18.00 2.38 11.15
CA ASP A 516 19.12 2.55 10.25
C ASP A 516 19.60 4.00 10.34
N LYS A 517 20.81 4.16 10.90
CA LYS A 517 21.43 5.47 11.08
C LYS A 517 21.63 6.18 9.74
N SER A 518 22.02 5.46 8.69
CA SER A 518 22.25 6.04 7.37
C SER A 518 20.97 6.54 6.72
N LEU A 519 19.90 5.74 6.76
CA LEU A 519 18.58 6.18 6.29
C LEU A 519 18.06 7.39 7.09
N LEU A 520 18.21 7.40 8.41
CA LEU A 520 17.81 8.54 9.25
C LEU A 520 18.61 9.82 8.93
N GLU A 521 19.94 9.75 8.85
CA GLU A 521 20.78 10.92 8.55
C GLU A 521 20.57 11.41 7.10
N GLY A 522 20.31 10.51 6.15
CA GLY A 522 19.98 10.84 4.76
C GLY A 522 18.61 11.49 4.61
N LEU A 523 17.56 10.95 5.24
CA LEU A 523 16.22 11.58 5.27
C LEU A 523 16.28 12.95 5.95
N SER A 524 17.08 13.07 7.03
CA SER A 524 17.35 14.33 7.70
C SER A 524 18.08 15.32 6.78
N TRP A 525 18.95 14.84 5.89
CA TRP A 525 19.59 15.68 4.87
C TRP A 525 18.59 16.14 3.80
N VAL A 526 17.77 15.24 3.22
CA VAL A 526 16.75 15.61 2.22
C VAL A 526 15.78 16.64 2.78
N ASN A 527 15.28 16.43 4.00
CA ASN A 527 14.39 17.39 4.69
C ASN A 527 15.00 18.79 4.91
N ARG A 528 16.32 18.96 4.81
CA ARG A 528 17.01 20.26 4.89
C ARG A 528 17.35 20.89 3.52
N HIS A 529 17.35 20.11 2.43
CA HIS A 529 17.90 20.54 1.13
C HIS A 529 16.97 20.35 -0.07
N PHE A 530 15.83 19.68 0.13
CA PHE A 530 14.75 19.57 -0.86
C PHE A 530 14.33 20.97 -1.35
N SER A 531 14.17 21.11 -2.66
CA SER A 531 13.84 22.40 -3.29
C SER A 531 12.60 22.24 -4.16
N PRO A 532 11.46 22.87 -3.84
CA PRO A 532 10.27 22.85 -4.69
C PRO A 532 10.49 23.52 -6.05
N ASN A 533 11.52 24.36 -6.17
CA ASN A 533 11.87 25.10 -7.39
C ASN A 533 13.04 24.44 -8.13
N ASN A 534 13.22 23.12 -7.97
CA ASN A 534 14.24 22.38 -8.70
C ASN A 534 13.76 22.06 -10.13
N GLU A 535 14.61 22.32 -11.13
CA GLU A 535 14.37 21.97 -12.54
C GLU A 535 15.22 20.76 -13.01
N ASN A 536 16.17 20.29 -12.19
CA ASN A 536 17.02 19.14 -12.49
C ASN A 536 16.21 17.84 -12.36
N LEU A 537 15.73 17.31 -13.51
CA LEU A 537 14.81 16.18 -13.54
C LEU A 537 15.42 14.88 -12.98
N TYR A 538 16.75 14.75 -13.01
CA TYR A 538 17.42 13.59 -12.43
C TYR A 538 17.46 13.65 -10.88
N GLU A 539 17.54 14.84 -10.29
CA GLU A 539 17.37 15.04 -8.85
C GLU A 539 15.91 14.82 -8.42
N MET A 540 14.94 15.34 -9.20
CA MET A 540 13.51 15.12 -8.96
C MET A 540 13.10 13.64 -9.03
N TYR A 541 13.66 12.87 -9.97
CA TYR A 541 13.47 11.42 -10.08
C TYR A 541 14.11 10.65 -8.90
N GLY A 542 15.22 11.15 -8.37
CA GLY A 542 15.79 10.64 -7.13
C GLY A 542 14.86 10.88 -5.93
N ASP A 543 14.38 12.11 -5.75
CA ASP A 543 13.46 12.49 -4.68
C ASP A 543 12.12 11.72 -4.77
N GLU A 544 11.56 11.55 -5.97
CA GLU A 544 10.35 10.74 -6.22
C GLU A 544 10.56 9.28 -5.79
N ARG A 545 11.71 8.68 -6.10
CA ARG A 545 12.04 7.31 -5.68
C ARG A 545 12.19 7.20 -4.17
N VAL A 546 12.78 8.19 -3.49
CA VAL A 546 12.80 8.25 -2.02
C VAL A 546 11.38 8.30 -1.46
N ALA A 547 10.52 9.13 -2.04
CA ALA A 547 9.16 9.29 -1.56
C ALA A 547 8.33 8.01 -1.68
N LEU A 548 8.35 7.34 -2.84
CA LEU A 548 7.59 6.09 -3.03
C LEU A 548 8.18 4.91 -2.23
N ALA A 549 9.50 4.87 -2.04
CA ALA A 549 10.14 3.85 -1.20
C ALA A 549 9.86 4.05 0.30
N SER A 550 9.72 5.30 0.78
CA SER A 550 9.52 5.62 2.19
C SER A 550 8.06 5.91 2.59
N GLY A 551 7.16 6.04 1.62
CA GLY A 551 5.78 6.47 1.81
C GLY A 551 5.65 7.96 2.20
N LEU A 552 6.72 8.75 2.20
CA LEU A 552 6.66 10.12 2.70
C LEU A 552 5.88 11.05 1.76
N LYS A 553 4.84 11.70 2.28
CA LYS A 553 4.10 12.77 1.58
C LYS A 553 4.88 14.10 1.53
N TYR A 554 5.72 14.35 2.52
CA TYR A 554 6.37 15.65 2.75
C TYR A 554 7.90 15.53 2.84
N PHE A 555 8.60 16.44 2.17
CA PHE A 555 10.03 16.72 2.39
C PHE A 555 10.21 18.17 2.82
N GLY A 556 10.82 18.40 3.99
CA GLY A 556 10.98 19.75 4.56
C GLY A 556 9.65 20.47 4.85
N GLY A 557 8.55 19.73 5.00
CA GLY A 557 7.18 20.27 5.10
C GLY A 557 6.48 20.54 3.77
N VAL A 558 7.14 20.31 2.63
CA VAL A 558 6.59 20.53 1.28
C VAL A 558 6.02 19.23 0.72
N ASP A 559 4.79 19.26 0.18
CA ASP A 559 4.23 18.16 -0.60
C ASP A 559 5.04 18.02 -1.90
N TRP A 560 5.91 17.01 -1.96
CA TRP A 560 6.90 16.87 -3.03
C TRP A 560 6.23 16.71 -4.39
N TYR A 561 5.11 15.98 -4.46
CA TYR A 561 4.46 15.68 -5.73
C TYR A 561 3.74 16.91 -6.27
N ARG A 562 3.02 17.64 -5.41
CA ARG A 562 2.38 18.91 -5.79
C ARG A 562 3.40 19.94 -6.27
N ALA A 563 4.55 20.05 -5.59
CA ALA A 563 5.64 20.93 -6.01
C ALA A 563 6.23 20.53 -7.37
N MET A 564 6.64 19.27 -7.54
CA MET A 564 7.23 18.79 -8.80
C MET A 564 6.25 18.87 -9.97
N ALA A 565 4.99 18.45 -9.77
CA ALA A 565 3.96 18.53 -10.81
C ALA A 565 3.68 19.98 -11.20
N HIS A 566 3.68 20.93 -10.26
CA HIS A 566 3.56 22.35 -10.54
C HIS A 566 4.71 22.86 -11.43
N ILE A 567 5.97 22.54 -11.12
CA ILE A 567 7.13 22.92 -11.95
C ILE A 567 7.02 22.30 -13.35
N LEU A 568 6.77 20.99 -13.45
CA LEU A 568 6.68 20.30 -14.74
C LEU A 568 5.53 20.82 -15.61
N LEU A 569 4.39 21.22 -15.04
CA LEU A 569 3.30 21.86 -15.78
C LEU A 569 3.67 23.21 -16.39
N HIS A 570 4.62 23.95 -15.80
CA HIS A 570 5.10 25.23 -16.33
C HIS A 570 6.32 25.08 -17.25
N ALA A 571 7.13 24.04 -17.05
CA ALA A 571 8.34 23.77 -17.84
C ALA A 571 8.10 22.98 -19.15
N GLN A 572 6.87 22.53 -19.44
CA GLN A 572 6.58 21.77 -20.65
C GLN A 572 6.60 22.67 -21.90
N HIS A 573 7.33 22.22 -22.94
CA HIS A 573 7.40 22.90 -24.24
C HIS A 573 6.09 22.75 -25.03
N ARG A 574 5.89 23.61 -26.04
CA ARG A 574 4.69 23.61 -26.89
C ARG A 574 4.50 22.31 -27.69
N ASP A 575 5.57 21.57 -27.94
CA ASP A 575 5.57 20.27 -28.60
C ASP A 575 5.30 19.08 -27.65
N GLY A 576 5.11 19.34 -26.36
CA GLY A 576 4.90 18.32 -25.32
C GLY A 576 6.18 17.85 -24.63
N SER A 577 7.36 18.23 -25.10
CA SER A 577 8.64 17.79 -24.51
C SER A 577 9.01 18.54 -23.22
N TRP A 578 9.97 17.99 -22.48
CA TRP A 578 10.69 18.70 -21.41
C TRP A 578 12.20 18.74 -21.68
N SER A 579 12.87 19.73 -21.10
CA SER A 579 14.34 19.78 -21.05
C SER A 579 14.84 19.19 -19.73
N PRO A 580 16.00 18.49 -19.70
CA PRO A 580 16.41 17.69 -18.55
C PRO A 580 16.85 18.49 -17.31
N GLY A 581 17.17 19.79 -17.44
CA GLY A 581 17.59 20.65 -16.33
C GLY A 581 18.99 20.36 -15.77
N PHE A 582 19.75 19.44 -16.37
CA PHE A 582 21.16 19.16 -16.03
C PHE A 582 22.06 19.13 -17.28
N ALA A 583 23.37 19.14 -17.05
CA ALA A 583 24.37 19.23 -18.11
C ALA A 583 24.58 17.87 -18.82
N LEU A 584 23.90 17.69 -19.95
CA LEU A 584 24.27 16.76 -21.01
C LEU A 584 25.02 17.50 -22.13
N ALA A 585 25.90 16.80 -22.85
CA ALA A 585 26.68 17.38 -23.94
C ALA A 585 25.77 17.85 -25.09
N ASP A 586 24.75 17.04 -25.41
CA ASP A 586 23.62 17.37 -26.26
C ASP A 586 22.39 17.59 -25.36
N ARG A 587 21.59 18.62 -25.65
CA ARG A 587 20.41 18.99 -24.84
C ARG A 587 19.21 18.10 -25.15
N ASP A 588 19.37 16.81 -24.95
CA ASP A 588 18.36 15.84 -25.35
C ASP A 588 17.03 16.01 -24.58
N ARG A 589 15.96 16.05 -25.36
CA ARG A 589 14.57 16.18 -24.91
C ARG A 589 13.89 14.83 -24.73
N LEU A 590 14.45 13.73 -25.26
CA LEU A 590 13.94 12.38 -25.03
C LEU A 590 14.15 12.00 -23.55
N ILE A 591 15.39 12.04 -23.07
CA ILE A 591 15.78 11.87 -21.66
C ILE A 591 15.00 12.83 -20.75
N GLY A 592 14.90 14.12 -21.13
CA GLY A 592 14.15 15.12 -20.37
C GLY A 592 12.66 14.76 -20.25
N THR A 593 12.02 14.36 -21.35
CA THR A 593 10.61 13.97 -21.35
C THR A 593 10.38 12.65 -20.61
N ALA A 594 11.28 11.67 -20.75
CA ALA A 594 11.18 10.38 -20.06
C ALA A 594 11.19 10.55 -18.53
N TYR A 595 12.12 11.34 -17.97
CA TYR A 595 12.12 11.65 -16.54
C TYR A 595 10.86 12.40 -16.10
N ALA A 596 10.41 13.41 -16.87
CA ALA A 596 9.19 14.15 -16.55
C ALA A 596 7.95 13.24 -16.50
N LEU A 597 7.82 12.29 -17.44
CA LEU A 597 6.75 11.29 -17.46
C LEU A 597 6.84 10.33 -16.27
N LEU A 598 8.04 9.82 -15.95
CA LEU A 598 8.26 8.94 -14.79
C LEU A 598 7.82 9.60 -13.48
N ILE A 599 8.20 10.86 -13.26
CA ILE A 599 7.82 11.65 -12.07
C ILE A 599 6.32 11.89 -12.04
N LEU A 600 5.73 12.39 -13.15
CA LEU A 600 4.32 12.77 -13.20
C LEU A 600 3.39 11.56 -13.03
N ALA A 601 3.67 10.43 -13.69
CA ALA A 601 2.81 9.25 -13.68
C ALA A 601 2.90 8.47 -12.36
N ARG A 602 4.12 8.12 -11.90
CA ARG A 602 4.30 7.30 -10.69
C ARG A 602 3.88 8.06 -9.43
N GLY A 603 4.17 9.36 -9.38
CA GLY A 603 3.79 10.22 -8.26
C GLY A 603 2.30 10.53 -8.16
N MET A 604 1.52 10.43 -9.25
CA MET A 604 0.04 10.59 -9.19
C MET A 604 -0.71 9.31 -8.82
N ASN A 605 -0.05 8.15 -8.70
CA ASN A 605 -0.76 6.90 -8.43
C ASN A 605 -1.54 6.98 -7.10
N PRO A 606 -2.78 6.46 -7.08
CA PRO A 606 -3.69 6.61 -5.95
C PRO A 606 -3.16 5.92 -4.69
N ILE A 607 -3.49 6.45 -3.52
CA ILE A 607 -3.06 5.84 -2.26
C ILE A 607 -4.03 4.72 -1.88
N LEU A 608 -3.53 3.49 -1.80
CA LEU A 608 -4.28 2.33 -1.32
C LEU A 608 -4.54 2.43 0.19
N ILE A 609 -3.48 2.76 0.94
CA ILE A 609 -3.46 2.73 2.40
C ILE A 609 -2.51 3.79 2.96
N ASN A 610 -3.00 4.54 3.94
CA ASN A 610 -2.20 5.45 4.76
C ASN A 610 -1.74 4.69 6.03
N LYS A 611 -0.47 4.77 6.42
CA LYS A 611 0.04 4.23 7.70
C LYS A 611 0.17 5.37 8.71
N LEU A 612 -0.46 5.22 9.87
CA LEU A 612 -0.50 6.27 10.90
C LEU A 612 0.80 6.30 11.71
N GLN A 613 1.60 7.34 11.51
CA GLN A 613 2.71 7.69 12.39
C GLN A 613 2.17 8.40 13.64
N TYR A 614 2.15 7.68 14.77
CA TYR A 614 1.70 8.23 16.06
C TYR A 614 2.83 8.50 17.07
N THR A 615 4.11 8.35 16.67
CA THR A 615 5.27 8.82 17.46
C THR A 615 6.30 9.52 16.57
N PRO A 616 7.05 10.53 17.06
CA PRO A 616 8.00 11.31 16.23
C PRO A 616 9.12 10.50 15.56
N GLN A 617 9.46 9.31 16.08
CA GLN A 617 10.53 8.47 15.56
C GLN A 617 10.08 7.69 14.31
N GLN A 618 10.81 7.82 13.20
CA GLN A 618 10.56 7.06 11.95
C GLN A 618 10.55 5.53 12.15
N TYR A 619 11.38 5.06 13.10
CA TYR A 619 11.48 3.68 13.55
C TYR A 619 10.95 3.51 14.99
N GLY A 620 9.84 4.20 15.30
CA GLY A 620 9.13 4.11 16.57
C GLY A 620 8.14 2.95 16.66
N PRO A 621 7.38 2.83 17.77
CA PRO A 621 6.44 1.74 18.02
C PRO A 621 5.32 1.56 16.99
N TRP A 622 5.01 2.61 16.19
CA TRP A 622 4.08 2.53 15.07
C TRP A 622 4.63 1.77 13.86
N ASN A 623 5.94 1.52 13.81
CA ASN A 623 6.67 1.04 12.63
C ASN A 623 7.63 -0.11 12.94
N ASN A 624 7.21 -1.09 13.75
CA ASN A 624 7.97 -2.31 14.03
C ASN A 624 8.12 -3.22 12.78
N ARG A 625 7.45 -2.85 11.68
CA ARG A 625 7.41 -3.53 10.38
C ARG A 625 7.57 -2.49 9.24
N PRO A 626 8.77 -1.95 8.95
CA PRO A 626 8.95 -0.83 8.02
C PRO A 626 8.50 -1.08 6.56
N TRP A 627 8.41 -2.35 6.12
CA TRP A 627 8.11 -2.74 4.75
C TRP A 627 6.70 -3.32 4.56
N ASP A 628 5.85 -3.22 5.58
CA ASP A 628 4.55 -3.89 5.64
C ASP A 628 3.54 -3.34 4.62
N ALA A 629 3.20 -2.06 4.69
CA ALA A 629 2.29 -1.36 3.79
C ALA A 629 2.85 -1.29 2.36
N ALA A 630 4.18 -1.14 2.23
CA ALA A 630 4.88 -1.17 0.94
C ALA A 630 4.69 -2.53 0.23
N ASN A 631 4.99 -3.64 0.92
CA ASN A 631 4.86 -4.97 0.34
C ASN A 631 3.39 -5.37 0.10
N PHE A 632 2.47 -4.99 1.00
CA PHE A 632 1.04 -5.21 0.80
C PHE A 632 0.52 -4.45 -0.43
N THR A 633 0.87 -3.18 -0.59
CA THR A 633 0.46 -2.38 -1.76
C THR A 633 1.03 -2.95 -3.05
N ALA A 634 2.30 -3.35 -3.06
CA ALA A 634 2.91 -4.02 -4.22
C ALA A 634 2.27 -5.39 -4.53
N TRP A 635 1.70 -6.09 -3.54
CA TRP A 635 0.88 -7.28 -3.78
C TRP A 635 -0.47 -6.91 -4.42
N VAL A 636 -1.15 -5.85 -3.95
CA VAL A 636 -2.46 -5.44 -4.50
C VAL A 636 -2.32 -4.93 -5.93
N SER A 637 -1.32 -4.09 -6.21
CA SER A 637 -1.05 -3.58 -7.56
C SER A 637 -0.77 -4.68 -8.58
N ARG A 638 0.03 -5.69 -8.22
CA ARG A 638 0.26 -6.86 -9.08
C ARG A 638 -0.98 -7.75 -9.24
N THR A 639 -1.84 -7.82 -8.23
CA THR A 639 -3.07 -8.63 -8.27
C THR A 639 -4.18 -8.00 -9.12
N TYR A 640 -4.15 -6.68 -9.30
CA TYR A 640 -5.15 -5.93 -10.07
C TYR A 640 -4.59 -5.19 -11.30
N GLU A 641 -3.34 -5.46 -11.68
CA GLU A 641 -2.64 -4.84 -12.82
C GLU A 641 -2.77 -3.30 -12.85
N THR A 642 -2.83 -2.68 -11.67
CA THR A 642 -3.14 -1.25 -11.46
C THR A 642 -2.09 -0.64 -10.54
N ALA A 643 -1.39 0.41 -10.96
CA ALA A 643 -0.39 1.06 -10.11
C ALA A 643 -1.05 1.80 -8.93
N MET A 644 -0.55 1.55 -7.72
CA MET A 644 -1.03 2.14 -6.46
C MET A 644 0.16 2.47 -5.56
N ASN A 645 0.01 3.51 -4.76
CA ASN A 645 0.99 3.95 -3.77
C ASN A 645 0.50 3.66 -2.34
N TRP A 646 1.44 3.65 -1.40
CA TRP A 646 1.18 3.72 0.04
C TRP A 646 1.77 5.04 0.57
N GLN A 647 1.35 5.47 1.74
CA GLN A 647 1.80 6.74 2.29
C GLN A 647 1.82 6.72 3.83
N VAL A 648 2.74 7.47 4.44
CA VAL A 648 2.79 7.72 5.88
C VAL A 648 2.09 9.05 6.17
N VAL A 649 1.20 9.05 7.18
CA VAL A 649 0.54 10.27 7.68
C VAL A 649 0.80 10.43 9.17
N SER A 650 1.17 11.63 9.61
CA SER A 650 1.34 11.91 11.05
C SER A 650 0.00 12.09 11.74
N VAL A 651 -0.08 11.62 12.99
CA VAL A 651 -1.16 11.91 13.94
C VAL A 651 -1.30 13.42 14.22
N ASP A 652 -0.23 14.20 14.02
CA ASP A 652 -0.22 15.65 14.18
C ASP A 652 -0.93 16.37 13.02
N ALA A 653 -0.95 15.77 11.82
CA ALA A 653 -1.64 16.33 10.66
C ALA A 653 -3.17 16.40 10.88
N PRO A 654 -3.91 17.31 10.21
CA PRO A 654 -5.37 17.29 10.23
C PRO A 654 -5.92 15.99 9.64
N ALA A 655 -7.00 15.43 10.19
CA ALA A 655 -7.57 14.14 9.75
C ALA A 655 -7.93 14.12 8.24
N LYS A 656 -8.29 15.28 7.68
CA LYS A 656 -8.52 15.43 6.24
C LYS A 656 -7.30 15.07 5.36
N GLN A 657 -6.08 15.15 5.87
CA GLN A 657 -4.89 14.68 5.13
C GLN A 657 -4.78 13.14 5.10
N TRP A 658 -5.52 12.44 5.96
CA TRP A 658 -5.58 10.98 6.00
C TRP A 658 -6.61 10.43 4.99
N THR A 659 -7.51 11.26 4.45
CA THR A 659 -8.50 10.88 3.43
C THR A 659 -7.92 10.79 2.02
N ASP A 660 -6.60 10.93 1.85
CA ASP A 660 -5.89 10.56 0.62
C ASP A 660 -6.08 9.07 0.26
N ALA A 661 -6.42 8.22 1.24
CA ALA A 661 -6.62 6.78 1.12
C ALA A 661 -7.92 6.33 1.83
N PRO A 662 -8.62 5.29 1.33
CA PRO A 662 -9.82 4.74 1.98
C PRO A 662 -9.49 3.88 3.21
N LEU A 663 -8.23 3.48 3.38
CA LEU A 663 -7.75 2.68 4.51
C LEU A 663 -6.70 3.44 5.32
N LEU A 664 -6.85 3.43 6.66
CA LEU A 664 -5.84 3.86 7.62
C LEU A 664 -5.31 2.65 8.41
N LEU A 665 -4.03 2.32 8.22
CA LEU A 665 -3.31 1.27 8.93
C LEU A 665 -2.77 1.80 10.26
N ILE A 666 -3.13 1.13 11.36
CA ILE A 666 -2.55 1.35 12.69
C ILE A 666 -1.89 0.05 13.17
N THR A 667 -0.56 0.07 13.32
CA THR A 667 0.25 -1.07 13.76
C THR A 667 0.94 -0.74 15.07
N GLY A 668 1.03 -1.70 15.99
CA GLY A 668 1.76 -1.54 17.24
C GLY A 668 1.78 -2.80 18.11
N GLY A 669 2.76 -2.86 19.02
CA GLY A 669 2.92 -3.95 20.00
C GLY A 669 2.48 -3.60 21.43
N GLN A 670 2.09 -2.35 21.70
CA GLN A 670 1.68 -1.82 23.01
C GLN A 670 0.60 -0.75 22.82
N ASP A 671 -0.12 -0.36 23.87
CA ASP A 671 -1.11 0.73 23.82
C ASP A 671 -0.46 2.03 23.25
N PRO A 672 -0.96 2.60 22.14
CA PRO A 672 -0.46 3.86 21.59
C PRO A 672 -0.66 5.09 22.48
N HIS A 673 -1.48 5.00 23.53
CA HIS A 673 -1.86 6.10 24.42
C HIS A 673 -2.38 7.34 23.64
N PHE A 674 -3.35 7.11 22.75
CA PHE A 674 -4.02 8.19 22.02
C PHE A 674 -4.74 9.13 22.99
N THR A 675 -4.53 10.43 22.81
CA THR A 675 -5.24 11.47 23.55
C THR A 675 -6.65 11.65 23.00
N ALA A 676 -7.57 12.26 23.76
CA ALA A 676 -8.90 12.60 23.26
C ALA A 676 -8.87 13.40 21.95
N GLY A 677 -7.90 14.32 21.79
CA GLY A 677 -7.69 15.07 20.54
C GLY A 677 -7.21 14.21 19.35
N TYR A 678 -6.59 13.06 19.60
CA TYR A 678 -6.26 12.08 18.55
C TYR A 678 -7.44 11.15 18.25
N LEU A 679 -8.26 10.82 19.24
CA LEU A 679 -9.51 10.06 19.04
C LEU A 679 -10.51 10.86 18.20
N ILE A 680 -10.66 12.17 18.45
CA ILE A 680 -11.46 13.06 17.60
C ILE A 680 -11.00 13.02 16.14
N LYS A 681 -9.69 13.01 15.85
CA LYS A 681 -9.20 12.90 14.46
C LYS A 681 -9.50 11.53 13.83
N LEU A 682 -9.57 10.46 14.61
CA LEU A 682 -9.99 9.14 14.12
C LEU A 682 -11.51 9.09 13.87
N GLU A 683 -12.32 9.78 14.69
CA GLU A 683 -13.75 10.02 14.43
C GLU A 683 -13.93 10.84 13.14
N GLU A 684 -13.23 11.98 12.99
CA GLU A 684 -13.20 12.81 11.77
C GLU A 684 -12.84 11.99 10.51
N TYR A 685 -11.92 11.02 10.62
CA TYR A 685 -11.55 10.15 9.50
C TYR A 685 -12.65 9.13 9.15
N ILE A 686 -13.30 8.55 10.15
CA ILE A 686 -14.45 7.64 9.97
C ILE A 686 -15.64 8.41 9.37
N ASP A 687 -15.92 9.61 9.85
CA ASP A 687 -16.96 10.52 9.35
C ASP A 687 -16.62 11.19 8.02
N ALA A 688 -15.37 11.12 7.56
CA ALA A 688 -15.01 11.39 6.17
C ALA A 688 -15.22 10.17 5.24
N GLY A 689 -15.82 9.09 5.74
CA GLY A 689 -16.05 7.84 5.00
C GLY A 689 -14.84 6.89 5.00
N GLY A 690 -13.79 7.20 5.74
CA GLY A 690 -12.61 6.35 5.90
C GLY A 690 -12.88 5.06 6.69
N MET A 691 -11.97 4.11 6.57
CA MET A 691 -12.03 2.82 7.27
C MET A 691 -10.67 2.47 7.89
N ILE A 692 -10.65 2.11 9.16
CA ILE A 692 -9.40 1.79 9.87
C ILE A 692 -9.13 0.27 9.81
N PHE A 693 -7.87 -0.11 9.59
CA PHE A 693 -7.39 -1.48 9.81
C PHE A 693 -6.26 -1.48 10.84
N SER A 694 -6.44 -2.22 11.93
CA SER A 694 -5.41 -2.39 12.95
C SER A 694 -4.79 -3.80 12.88
N SER A 695 -3.47 -3.89 13.02
CA SER A 695 -2.75 -5.16 13.13
C SER A 695 -1.84 -5.14 14.36
N SER A 696 -1.92 -6.19 15.17
CA SER A 696 -1.19 -6.29 16.44
C SER A 696 0.20 -6.88 16.22
N ASP A 697 1.26 -6.08 16.40
CA ASP A 697 2.64 -6.57 16.24
C ASP A 697 2.93 -7.66 17.29
N ALA A 698 3.51 -8.78 16.84
CA ALA A 698 3.67 -10.03 17.57
C ALA A 698 2.42 -10.45 18.38
N ASP A 699 1.25 -10.35 17.74
CA ASP A 699 -0.06 -10.78 18.24
C ASP A 699 -0.45 -10.12 19.58
N SER A 700 0.05 -8.90 19.84
CA SER A 700 -0.04 -8.24 21.15
C SER A 700 -1.47 -8.05 21.68
N PRO A 701 -1.85 -8.71 22.80
CA PRO A 701 -3.14 -8.51 23.43
C PRO A 701 -3.29 -7.13 24.08
N ALA A 702 -2.17 -6.45 24.38
CA ALA A 702 -2.19 -5.10 24.94
C ALA A 702 -2.57 -4.05 23.88
N PHE A 703 -2.00 -4.15 22.68
CA PHE A 703 -2.41 -3.32 21.54
C PHE A 703 -3.85 -3.66 21.10
N THR A 704 -4.20 -4.95 21.01
CA THR A 704 -5.58 -5.38 20.65
C THR A 704 -6.62 -4.69 21.54
N ARG A 705 -6.51 -4.84 22.86
CA ARG A 705 -7.45 -4.22 23.82
C ARG A 705 -7.47 -2.70 23.78
N ALA A 706 -6.34 -2.05 23.47
CA ALA A 706 -6.30 -0.60 23.28
C ALA A 706 -7.13 -0.19 22.06
N MET A 707 -7.01 -0.90 20.93
CA MET A 707 -7.82 -0.62 19.73
C MET A 707 -9.30 -0.89 19.98
N GLU A 708 -9.65 -1.97 20.70
CA GLU A 708 -11.04 -2.26 21.10
C GLU A 708 -11.62 -1.14 21.97
N ARG A 709 -10.87 -0.65 22.97
CA ARG A 709 -11.26 0.48 23.82
C ARG A 709 -11.49 1.74 23.00
N TYR A 710 -10.52 2.13 22.15
CA TYR A 710 -10.63 3.34 21.33
C TYR A 710 -11.79 3.28 20.34
N ALA A 711 -12.12 2.10 19.82
CA ALA A 711 -13.30 1.90 18.97
C ALA A 711 -14.63 2.16 19.72
N VAL A 712 -14.72 1.77 21.00
CA VAL A 712 -15.89 2.03 21.85
C VAL A 712 -15.96 3.51 22.27
N GLU A 713 -14.82 4.12 22.60
CA GLU A 713 -14.72 5.55 22.96
C GLU A 713 -15.11 6.46 21.79
N ILE A 714 -14.56 6.25 20.60
CA ILE A 714 -14.94 6.97 19.36
C ILE A 714 -16.40 6.69 18.98
N GLY A 715 -16.85 5.44 19.16
CA GLY A 715 -18.25 5.09 18.97
C GLY A 715 -19.19 5.81 19.95
N GLN A 716 -18.69 6.40 21.04
CA GLN A 716 -19.50 6.91 22.15
C GLN A 716 -20.49 5.84 22.65
N GLY A 717 -20.04 4.58 22.71
CA GLY A 717 -20.86 3.40 23.00
C GLY A 717 -21.80 2.92 21.88
N ARG A 718 -22.01 3.70 20.80
CA ARG A 718 -22.88 3.32 19.66
C ARG A 718 -22.30 2.14 18.85
N TYR A 719 -20.98 2.08 18.73
CA TYR A 719 -20.30 1.06 17.93
C TYR A 719 -20.08 -0.22 18.74
N GLN A 720 -20.50 -1.36 18.17
CA GLN A 720 -20.27 -2.66 18.78
C GLN A 720 -19.03 -3.32 18.16
N VAL A 721 -18.05 -3.62 19.01
CA VAL A 721 -16.90 -4.45 18.66
C VAL A 721 -17.33 -5.92 18.76
N ARG A 722 -17.32 -6.65 17.65
CA ARG A 722 -17.73 -8.06 17.60
C ARG A 722 -16.73 -8.89 16.79
N LYS A 723 -16.50 -10.15 17.17
CA LYS A 723 -15.77 -11.10 16.32
C LYS A 723 -16.51 -11.30 15.00
N LEU A 724 -15.80 -11.16 13.86
CA LEU A 724 -16.40 -11.42 12.56
C LEU A 724 -16.84 -12.88 12.44
N ALA A 725 -18.10 -13.10 12.07
CA ALA A 725 -18.61 -14.43 11.71
C ALA A 725 -17.85 -15.00 10.50
N PRO A 726 -17.67 -16.33 10.37
CA PRO A 726 -17.01 -16.95 9.20
C PRO A 726 -17.70 -16.62 7.86
N THR A 727 -19.00 -16.34 7.90
CA THR A 727 -19.82 -15.90 6.75
C THR A 727 -19.66 -14.43 6.39
N SER A 728 -18.90 -13.64 7.17
CA SER A 728 -18.69 -12.21 6.93
C SER A 728 -18.10 -11.96 5.55
N VAL A 729 -18.62 -10.96 4.86
CA VAL A 729 -18.23 -10.57 3.50
C VAL A 729 -16.72 -10.32 3.37
N ILE A 730 -16.06 -9.90 4.46
CA ILE A 730 -14.60 -9.72 4.56
C ILE A 730 -13.81 -11.00 4.26
N TYR A 731 -14.37 -12.19 4.51
CA TYR A 731 -13.74 -13.47 4.17
C TYR A 731 -14.14 -14.00 2.77
N SER A 732 -15.25 -13.51 2.19
CA SER A 732 -15.86 -14.07 0.97
C SER A 732 -15.95 -13.12 -0.24
N MET A 733 -15.42 -11.89 -0.14
CA MET A 733 -15.55 -10.84 -1.17
C MET A 733 -15.08 -11.22 -2.59
N GLN A 734 -14.13 -12.15 -2.72
CA GLN A 734 -13.68 -12.68 -4.01
C GLN A 734 -13.83 -14.22 -4.00
N PRO A 735 -14.68 -14.81 -4.87
CA PRO A 735 -15.02 -16.24 -4.79
C PRO A 735 -13.87 -17.18 -5.18
N TRP A 736 -12.77 -16.66 -5.73
CA TRP A 736 -11.54 -17.39 -6.06
C TRP A 736 -10.46 -17.30 -4.96
N TYR A 737 -10.73 -16.66 -3.81
CA TYR A 737 -9.84 -16.67 -2.66
C TYR A 737 -10.11 -17.87 -1.76
N HIS A 738 -9.26 -18.88 -1.87
CA HIS A 738 -9.34 -20.12 -1.09
C HIS A 738 -8.63 -19.96 0.25
N LEU A 739 -9.27 -19.23 1.18
CA LEU A 739 -8.80 -19.09 2.56
C LEU A 739 -8.76 -20.47 3.24
N ARG A 740 -7.60 -20.83 3.80
CA ARG A 740 -7.29 -22.17 4.34
C ARG A 740 -7.35 -22.20 5.86
N SER A 741 -6.95 -21.11 6.49
CA SER A 741 -6.93 -20.92 7.93
C SER A 741 -7.03 -19.42 8.20
N PRO A 742 -8.19 -18.80 7.89
CA PRO A 742 -8.35 -17.35 8.00
C PRO A 742 -8.14 -16.91 9.46
N PRO A 743 -7.18 -16.00 9.74
CA PRO A 743 -7.05 -15.40 11.05
C PRO A 743 -8.36 -14.70 11.43
N PHE A 744 -8.84 -14.91 12.65
CA PHE A 744 -10.04 -14.24 13.12
C PHE A 744 -9.78 -12.74 13.31
N LEU A 745 -10.81 -11.95 13.03
CA LEU A 745 -10.80 -10.50 13.14
C LEU A 745 -11.95 -10.04 14.04
N LEU A 746 -11.78 -8.87 14.65
CA LEU A 746 -12.87 -8.12 15.26
C LEU A 746 -13.31 -7.04 14.27
N GLY A 747 -14.61 -6.83 14.15
CA GLY A 747 -15.20 -5.75 13.36
C GLY A 747 -15.97 -4.78 14.26
N VAL A 748 -15.84 -3.50 13.92
CA VAL A 748 -16.54 -2.38 14.57
C VAL A 748 -17.59 -1.88 13.58
N TRP A 749 -18.87 -1.99 13.95
CA TRP A 749 -20.00 -1.79 13.04
C TRP A 749 -20.85 -0.59 13.47
N ASN A 750 -21.19 0.30 12.52
CA ASN A 750 -22.03 1.49 12.74
C ASN A 750 -23.51 1.30 12.36
N GLY A 751 -23.92 0.08 11.99
CA GLY A 751 -25.24 -0.23 11.44
C GLY A 751 -25.28 -0.37 9.92
N VAL A 752 -24.35 0.27 9.20
CA VAL A 752 -24.31 0.33 7.72
C VAL A 752 -23.05 -0.32 7.15
N ARG A 753 -21.91 -0.13 7.81
CA ARG A 753 -20.59 -0.61 7.40
C ARG A 753 -19.69 -0.96 8.59
N TYR A 754 -18.64 -1.73 8.30
CA TYR A 754 -17.48 -1.80 9.19
C TYR A 754 -16.69 -0.49 9.07
N VAL A 755 -16.58 0.26 10.16
CA VAL A 755 -15.77 1.50 10.23
C VAL A 755 -14.32 1.19 10.62
N TRP A 756 -14.10 0.10 11.34
CA TRP A 756 -12.78 -0.36 11.79
C TRP A 756 -12.76 -1.89 11.83
N ILE A 757 -11.70 -2.50 11.32
CA ILE A 757 -11.37 -3.92 11.51
C ILE A 757 -10.09 -4.02 12.34
N ILE A 758 -10.14 -4.79 13.44
CA ILE A 758 -9.00 -5.01 14.34
C ILE A 758 -8.54 -6.46 14.18
N SER A 759 -7.26 -6.65 13.85
CA SER A 759 -6.61 -7.96 13.88
C SER A 759 -5.78 -8.13 15.15
N PRO A 760 -6.08 -9.16 15.97
CA PRO A 760 -5.22 -9.59 17.07
C PRO A 760 -3.94 -10.30 16.62
N GLN A 761 -3.62 -10.35 15.31
CA GLN A 761 -2.48 -11.07 14.75
C GLN A 761 -1.56 -10.16 13.92
N ASP A 762 -0.28 -10.53 13.81
CA ASP A 762 0.79 -9.76 13.15
C ASP A 762 0.81 -9.97 11.62
N PHE A 763 -0.12 -9.33 10.92
CA PHE A 763 -0.12 -9.25 9.45
C PHE A 763 1.16 -8.57 8.93
N GLY A 764 1.63 -7.54 9.63
CA GLY A 764 2.81 -6.79 9.26
C GLY A 764 4.07 -7.66 9.15
N ALA A 765 4.25 -8.65 10.03
CA ALA A 765 5.34 -9.62 9.95
C ALA A 765 5.26 -10.54 8.74
N ILE A 766 4.06 -10.89 8.26
CA ILE A 766 3.87 -11.68 7.03
C ILE A 766 4.21 -10.83 5.79
N TRP A 767 3.73 -9.58 5.77
CA TRP A 767 3.98 -8.61 4.71
C TRP A 767 5.47 -8.22 4.62
N GLN A 768 6.10 -7.85 5.74
CA GLN A 768 7.53 -7.55 5.87
C GLN A 768 8.42 -8.64 5.24
N ARG A 769 8.12 -9.91 5.56
CA ARG A 769 8.89 -11.08 5.08
C ARG A 769 8.46 -11.57 3.69
N ARG A 770 7.59 -10.86 2.97
CA ARG A 770 7.03 -11.23 1.65
C ARG A 770 6.55 -12.69 1.60
N SER A 771 6.00 -13.19 2.71
CA SER A 771 5.64 -14.61 2.90
C SER A 771 4.31 -14.94 2.22
N THR A 772 4.32 -14.99 0.89
CA THR A 772 3.15 -15.20 0.02
C THR A 772 2.50 -16.58 0.14
N SER A 773 3.19 -17.56 0.72
CA SER A 773 2.65 -18.89 1.07
C SER A 773 1.55 -18.83 2.14
N ALA A 774 1.54 -17.81 2.99
CA ALA A 774 0.47 -17.51 3.94
C ALA A 774 -0.63 -16.67 3.25
N SER A 775 -1.23 -17.21 2.20
CA SER A 775 -2.17 -16.54 1.26
C SER A 775 -3.21 -15.64 1.93
N ASP A 776 -3.79 -16.13 3.02
CA ASP A 776 -4.95 -15.57 3.70
C ASP A 776 -4.63 -14.16 4.27
N TYR A 777 -3.39 -13.94 4.70
CA TYR A 777 -2.88 -12.66 5.20
C TYR A 777 -2.70 -11.60 4.12
N TRP A 778 -2.79 -11.98 2.84
CA TRP A 778 -2.77 -11.06 1.70
C TRP A 778 -4.17 -10.91 1.09
N GLN A 779 -4.94 -11.99 1.06
CA GLN A 779 -6.29 -12.03 0.50
C GLN A 779 -7.34 -11.33 1.38
N ILE A 780 -7.29 -11.49 2.71
CA ILE A 780 -8.28 -10.88 3.61
C ILE A 780 -8.15 -9.34 3.68
N PRO A 781 -6.96 -8.73 3.78
CA PRO A 781 -6.84 -7.26 3.78
C PRO A 781 -7.14 -6.64 2.42
N THR A 782 -7.00 -7.43 1.36
CA THR A 782 -7.48 -7.07 0.02
C THR A 782 -9.00 -7.09 -0.06
N ASN A 783 -9.67 -8.07 0.56
CA ASN A 783 -11.11 -8.02 0.77
C ASN A 783 -11.52 -6.78 1.60
N ILE A 784 -10.75 -6.37 2.60
CA ILE A 784 -11.00 -5.12 3.36
C ILE A 784 -10.90 -3.88 2.45
N TYR A 785 -9.88 -3.80 1.58
CA TYR A 785 -9.77 -2.74 0.55
C TYR A 785 -10.97 -2.72 -0.39
N LEU A 786 -11.29 -3.87 -0.99
CA LEU A 786 -12.41 -4.02 -1.93
C LEU A 786 -13.77 -3.76 -1.27
N TYR A 787 -13.87 -4.01 0.03
CA TYR A 787 -15.02 -3.70 0.86
C TYR A 787 -15.18 -2.19 1.00
N ALA A 788 -14.13 -1.50 1.45
CA ALA A 788 -14.12 -0.04 1.61
C ALA A 788 -14.47 0.69 0.30
N THR A 789 -13.92 0.25 -0.84
CA THR A 789 -14.17 0.87 -2.15
C THR A 789 -15.39 0.34 -2.89
N GLY A 790 -16.08 -0.71 -2.42
CA GLY A 790 -17.18 -1.32 -3.18
C GLY A 790 -16.76 -1.93 -4.52
N LYS A 791 -15.50 -2.39 -4.63
CA LYS A 791 -14.85 -2.75 -5.90
C LYS A 791 -14.81 -1.59 -6.91
N SER A 792 -14.79 -0.31 -6.48
CA SER A 792 -14.47 0.83 -7.33
C SER A 792 -12.95 1.03 -7.46
N GLY A 793 -12.52 1.84 -8.44
CA GLY A 793 -11.17 2.38 -8.44
C GLY A 793 -10.95 3.31 -7.25
N LEU A 794 -9.69 3.47 -6.84
CA LEU A 794 -9.27 4.43 -5.81
C LEU A 794 -9.40 5.88 -6.31
N GLN A 795 -9.60 6.81 -5.38
CA GLN A 795 -9.47 8.24 -5.68
C GLN A 795 -7.99 8.60 -5.87
N ASN A 796 -7.71 9.54 -6.77
CA ASN A 796 -6.35 10.04 -7.01
C ASN A 796 -5.93 11.00 -5.89
N ARG A 797 -4.67 10.96 -5.42
CA ARG A 797 -4.18 11.86 -4.34
C ARG A 797 -4.22 13.36 -4.67
N MET A 798 -4.36 13.71 -5.95
CA MET A 798 -4.59 15.09 -6.40
C MET A 798 -6.04 15.55 -6.26
N TRP A 799 -6.97 14.61 -6.04
CA TRP A 799 -8.36 14.92 -5.72
C TRP A 799 -8.44 15.65 -4.37
N VAL A 800 -9.11 16.80 -4.39
CA VAL A 800 -9.37 17.59 -3.19
C VAL A 800 -10.87 17.86 -3.16
N SER A 801 -11.57 17.40 -2.11
CA SER A 801 -12.86 18.00 -1.72
C SER A 801 -12.56 19.46 -1.39
N SER A 802 -12.84 20.35 -2.34
CA SER A 802 -12.19 21.66 -2.43
C SER A 802 -12.49 22.56 -1.24
N ASP A 803 -11.47 22.83 -0.42
CA ASP A 803 -11.42 23.89 0.62
C ASP A 803 -11.32 25.29 0.01
N ALA A 804 -11.91 25.49 -1.18
CA ALA A 804 -12.07 26.81 -1.76
C ALA A 804 -13.06 27.59 -0.88
N LYS A 805 -12.53 28.39 0.06
CA LYS A 805 -13.33 29.24 0.95
C LYS A 805 -14.37 29.99 0.12
N VAL A 806 -15.64 29.60 0.27
CA VAL A 806 -16.74 30.16 -0.53
C VAL A 806 -17.03 31.57 -0.04
N SER A 807 -16.31 32.54 -0.62
CA SER A 807 -16.34 33.96 -0.26
C SER A 807 -17.60 34.67 -0.74
N ALA A 808 -18.13 34.27 -1.91
CA ALA A 808 -19.43 34.73 -2.38
C ALA A 808 -20.53 34.31 -1.36
N PRO A 809 -21.46 35.21 -0.97
CA PRO A 809 -22.47 34.92 0.05
C PRO A 809 -23.37 33.74 -0.32
N ALA A 810 -24.11 33.21 0.66
CA ALA A 810 -25.12 32.20 0.39
C ALA A 810 -26.37 32.86 -0.20
N VAL A 811 -26.92 32.31 -1.28
CA VAL A 811 -28.14 32.81 -1.93
C VAL A 811 -29.42 32.28 -1.27
N ARG A 812 -29.30 31.21 -0.48
CA ARG A 812 -30.39 30.54 0.24
C ARG A 812 -29.89 30.01 1.58
N HIS A 813 -30.79 29.94 2.56
CA HIS A 813 -30.56 29.33 3.87
C HIS A 813 -31.63 28.26 4.11
N VAL A 814 -31.23 27.06 4.56
CA VAL A 814 -32.13 25.93 4.81
C VAL A 814 -31.84 25.37 6.20
N ARG A 815 -32.86 25.26 7.06
CA ARG A 815 -32.77 24.55 8.35
C ARG A 815 -33.11 23.08 8.14
N VAL A 816 -32.16 22.19 8.41
CA VAL A 816 -32.32 20.73 8.24
C VAL A 816 -32.18 20.04 9.59
N ALA A 817 -33.22 19.31 9.96
CA ALA A 817 -33.45 18.80 11.30
C ALA A 817 -33.44 17.27 11.32
N GLN A 818 -32.37 16.68 11.86
CA GLN A 818 -32.26 15.23 12.04
C GLN A 818 -33.10 14.78 13.25
N LEU A 819 -34.12 13.97 12.98
CA LEU A 819 -35.09 13.52 13.98
C LEU A 819 -34.51 12.38 14.81
N GLN A 820 -34.20 12.65 16.09
CA GLN A 820 -33.72 11.62 17.00
C GLN A 820 -34.86 10.68 17.42
N TYR A 821 -34.53 9.40 17.56
CA TYR A 821 -35.42 8.36 18.09
C TYR A 821 -34.60 7.30 18.86
N ALA A 822 -35.27 6.42 19.61
CA ALA A 822 -34.62 5.33 20.33
C ALA A 822 -34.08 4.25 19.37
N GLY A 823 -32.80 4.39 18.98
CA GLY A 823 -32.14 3.47 18.06
C GLY A 823 -31.01 4.15 17.28
N ASN A 824 -30.61 3.53 16.16
CA ASN A 824 -29.51 4.02 15.33
C ASN A 824 -29.96 5.12 14.33
N TRP A 825 -30.34 6.29 14.88
CA TRP A 825 -30.89 7.43 14.12
C TRP A 825 -29.85 8.22 13.30
N ASN A 826 -28.55 7.97 13.52
CA ASN A 826 -27.44 8.63 12.81
C ASN A 826 -26.23 7.70 12.63
N PRO A 827 -26.32 6.71 11.71
CA PRO A 827 -25.25 5.74 11.48
C PRO A 827 -23.98 6.31 10.86
N GLU A 828 -24.11 7.39 10.07
CA GLU A 828 -23.03 8.02 9.30
C GLU A 828 -23.02 9.55 9.59
N PRO A 829 -22.59 9.99 10.79
CA PRO A 829 -22.74 11.39 11.22
C PRO A 829 -22.17 12.45 10.27
N GLY A 830 -21.08 12.16 9.57
CA GLY A 830 -20.50 13.04 8.55
C GLY A 830 -21.34 13.28 7.29
N ALA A 831 -22.44 12.53 7.06
CA ALA A 831 -23.18 12.57 5.80
C ALA A 831 -23.88 13.92 5.53
N TRP A 832 -24.65 14.43 6.51
CA TRP A 832 -25.31 15.74 6.39
C TRP A 832 -24.34 16.93 6.45
N PRO A 833 -23.27 16.92 7.27
CA PRO A 833 -22.16 17.87 7.17
C PRO A 833 -21.50 17.92 5.79
N HIS A 834 -21.24 16.77 5.16
CA HIS A 834 -20.68 16.72 3.80
C HIS A 834 -21.66 17.31 2.77
N LEU A 835 -22.96 17.02 2.89
CA LEU A 835 -23.97 17.69 2.05
C LEU A 835 -24.02 19.21 2.28
N ALA A 836 -23.85 19.69 3.51
CA ALA A 836 -23.85 21.13 3.80
C ALA A 836 -22.71 21.86 3.06
N ASP A 837 -21.51 21.26 3.02
CA ASP A 837 -20.37 21.77 2.26
C ASP A 837 -20.56 21.63 0.73
N LEU A 838 -21.11 20.50 0.25
CA LEU A 838 -21.47 20.33 -1.16
C LEU A 838 -22.53 21.36 -1.61
N ALA A 839 -23.61 21.55 -0.85
CA ALA A 839 -24.66 22.51 -1.14
C ALA A 839 -24.15 23.96 -1.10
N ARG A 840 -23.22 24.26 -0.19
CA ARG A 840 -22.58 25.58 -0.10
C ARG A 840 -21.70 25.88 -1.32
N ARG A 841 -21.02 24.86 -1.87
CA ARG A 841 -20.10 24.99 -3.03
C ARG A 841 -20.81 24.89 -4.40
N ARG A 842 -21.76 23.97 -4.56
CA ARG A 842 -22.49 23.71 -5.82
C ARG A 842 -23.62 24.70 -6.10
N ILE A 843 -24.48 24.93 -5.11
CA ILE A 843 -25.77 25.63 -5.29
C ILE A 843 -25.90 26.89 -4.43
N ALA A 844 -24.79 27.35 -3.86
CA ALA A 844 -24.65 28.50 -2.96
C ALA A 844 -25.65 28.52 -1.77
N THR A 845 -26.12 27.35 -1.33
CA THR A 845 -27.08 27.22 -0.22
C THR A 845 -26.34 26.98 1.10
N ARG A 846 -26.61 27.78 2.14
CA ARG A 846 -26.18 27.49 3.50
C ARG A 846 -27.18 26.55 4.17
N VAL A 847 -26.79 25.30 4.38
CA VAL A 847 -27.50 24.38 5.27
C VAL A 847 -27.10 24.68 6.72
N SER A 848 -28.08 24.72 7.61
CA SER A 848 -27.88 24.73 9.06
C SER A 848 -28.46 23.44 9.63
N LEU A 849 -27.62 22.66 10.31
CA LEU A 849 -27.98 21.35 10.86
C LEU A 849 -28.36 21.49 12.34
N ASN A 850 -29.43 20.83 12.75
CA ASN A 850 -29.78 20.57 14.14
C ASN A 850 -30.27 19.12 14.29
N ALA A 851 -30.07 18.52 15.46
CA ALA A 851 -30.54 17.17 15.78
C ALA A 851 -31.04 17.13 17.21
N ASP A 852 -32.31 16.74 17.42
CA ASP A 852 -32.99 16.84 18.71
C ASP A 852 -34.22 15.90 18.75
N SER A 853 -34.86 15.78 19.91
CA SER A 853 -36.08 15.00 20.11
C SER A 853 -37.26 15.57 19.29
N CYS A 854 -38.19 14.71 18.90
CA CYS A 854 -39.40 15.09 18.14
C CYS A 854 -40.19 16.26 18.80
N GLY A 855 -40.18 16.34 20.13
CA GLY A 855 -40.86 17.40 20.89
C GLY A 855 -40.24 18.79 20.73
N GLN A 856 -38.91 18.88 20.73
CA GLN A 856 -38.16 20.15 20.71
C GLN A 856 -37.77 20.57 19.28
N LEU A 857 -37.40 19.61 18.44
CA LEU A 857 -36.96 19.83 17.06
C LEU A 857 -38.03 20.51 16.20
N LEU A 858 -39.29 20.05 16.30
CA LEU A 858 -40.39 20.55 15.47
C LEU A 858 -40.89 21.95 15.87
N GLN A 859 -40.63 22.39 17.10
CA GLN A 859 -40.96 23.76 17.54
C GLN A 859 -40.13 24.81 16.80
N GLN A 860 -38.92 24.46 16.35
CA GLN A 860 -37.99 25.34 15.63
C GLN A 860 -38.40 25.56 14.16
N GLN A 861 -39.53 24.97 13.72
CA GLN A 861 -40.07 24.98 12.35
C GLN A 861 -38.96 24.85 11.29
N PRO A 862 -38.22 23.72 11.26
CA PRO A 862 -37.18 23.50 10.28
C PRO A 862 -37.74 23.43 8.85
N THR A 863 -36.93 23.82 7.86
CA THR A 863 -37.31 23.79 6.44
C THR A 863 -37.50 22.35 5.95
N LEU A 864 -36.69 21.43 6.49
CA LEU A 864 -36.72 20.00 6.20
C LEU A 864 -36.45 19.23 7.49
N VAL A 865 -37.24 18.20 7.78
CA VAL A 865 -36.91 17.16 8.77
C VAL A 865 -36.37 15.95 8.03
N THR A 866 -35.37 15.28 8.60
CA THR A 866 -34.73 14.09 8.05
C THR A 866 -34.80 12.95 9.08
N LEU A 867 -35.28 11.78 8.66
CA LEU A 867 -35.38 10.58 9.48
C LEU A 867 -34.65 9.43 8.78
N THR A 868 -33.55 8.99 9.36
CA THR A 868 -32.63 8.01 8.77
C THR A 868 -32.34 6.92 9.80
N GLY A 869 -32.13 5.68 9.37
CA GLY A 869 -31.73 4.62 10.28
C GLY A 869 -31.57 3.24 9.65
N THR A 870 -31.13 2.29 10.47
CA THR A 870 -30.71 0.94 10.06
C THR A 870 -31.53 -0.19 10.67
N GLY A 871 -32.55 0.13 11.49
CA GLY A 871 -33.33 -0.86 12.25
C GLY A 871 -34.72 -0.34 12.60
N SER A 872 -35.52 -1.18 13.25
CA SER A 872 -36.87 -0.84 13.71
C SER A 872 -36.88 0.41 14.59
N PHE A 873 -37.97 1.16 14.52
CA PHE A 873 -38.26 2.29 15.40
C PHE A 873 -39.78 2.48 15.54
N GLU A 874 -40.17 3.20 16.59
CA GLU A 874 -41.55 3.63 16.82
C GLU A 874 -41.56 5.08 17.34
N PHE A 875 -42.66 5.79 17.12
CA PHE A 875 -42.94 7.10 17.72
C PHE A 875 -44.26 7.03 18.47
N THR A 876 -44.34 7.70 19.61
CA THR A 876 -45.60 7.76 20.38
C THR A 876 -46.69 8.48 19.60
N SER A 877 -47.96 8.19 19.86
CA SER A 877 -49.10 8.86 19.19
C SER A 877 -49.07 10.39 19.32
N ASN A 878 -48.47 10.91 20.40
CA ASN A 878 -48.20 12.34 20.61
C ASN A 878 -47.16 12.89 19.62
N GLU A 879 -46.09 12.15 19.36
CA GLU A 879 -45.04 12.52 18.40
C GLU A 879 -45.51 12.40 16.96
N THR A 880 -46.19 11.32 16.59
CA THR A 880 -46.88 11.18 15.30
C THR A 880 -47.85 12.37 15.08
N SER A 881 -48.57 12.79 16.12
CA SER A 881 -49.44 13.98 16.08
C SER A 881 -48.70 15.33 16.01
N LYS A 882 -47.42 15.40 16.40
CA LYS A 882 -46.56 16.58 16.18
C LYS A 882 -45.99 16.59 14.76
N ILE A 883 -45.48 15.45 14.28
CA ILE A 883 -44.97 15.27 12.91
C ILE A 883 -46.07 15.58 11.88
N ARG A 884 -47.29 15.05 12.04
CA ARG A 884 -48.42 15.34 11.15
C ARG A 884 -48.74 16.84 11.10
N ARG A 885 -48.73 17.53 12.26
CA ARG A 885 -48.96 18.99 12.33
C ARG A 885 -47.85 19.79 11.65
N TYR A 886 -46.59 19.41 11.85
CA TYR A 886 -45.44 20.02 11.14
C TYR A 886 -45.57 19.87 9.62
N LEU A 887 -45.89 18.66 9.15
CA LEU A 887 -46.05 18.36 7.72
C LEU A 887 -47.17 19.15 7.06
N LEU A 888 -48.34 19.22 7.71
CA LEU A 888 -49.46 20.01 7.20
C LEU A 888 -49.19 21.52 7.30
N GLY A 889 -48.49 21.99 8.34
CA GLY A 889 -48.10 23.38 8.56
C GLY A 889 -46.98 23.92 7.65
N GLY A 890 -46.78 23.36 6.47
CA GLY A 890 -45.76 23.81 5.50
C GLY A 890 -44.41 23.09 5.58
N GLY A 891 -44.20 22.21 6.56
CA GLY A 891 -42.99 21.40 6.71
C GLY A 891 -42.86 20.25 5.70
N MET A 892 -41.67 19.65 5.63
CA MET A 892 -41.38 18.48 4.77
C MET A 892 -40.55 17.46 5.54
N LEU A 893 -40.86 16.17 5.37
CA LEU A 893 -40.07 15.03 5.88
C LEU A 893 -39.40 14.31 4.71
N PHE A 894 -38.08 14.14 4.79
CA PHE A 894 -37.35 13.16 4.00
C PHE A 894 -36.93 12.00 4.90
N ALA A 895 -36.93 10.78 4.36
CA ALA A 895 -36.38 9.61 5.04
C ALA A 895 -35.63 8.68 4.11
N ASP A 896 -34.61 8.00 4.63
CA ASP A 896 -33.90 6.93 3.92
C ASP A 896 -33.52 5.75 4.83
N ALA A 897 -33.65 4.55 4.27
CA ALA A 897 -33.17 3.33 4.92
C ALA A 897 -31.66 3.19 4.69
N ALA A 898 -30.87 3.61 5.68
CA ALA A 898 -29.41 3.62 5.58
C ALA A 898 -28.87 2.18 5.53
N GLY A 899 -27.96 1.91 4.59
CA GLY A 899 -27.58 0.54 4.23
C GLY A 899 -28.52 -0.15 3.23
N GLY A 900 -29.79 0.26 3.17
CA GLY A 900 -30.82 -0.23 2.24
C GLY A 900 -32.07 -0.81 2.91
N ARG A 901 -32.89 -1.54 2.14
CA ARG A 901 -34.15 -2.13 2.61
C ARG A 901 -33.95 -3.03 3.84
N GLY A 902 -34.75 -2.81 4.87
CA GLY A 902 -34.69 -3.53 6.15
C GLY A 902 -35.84 -3.14 7.07
N SER A 903 -35.74 -3.46 8.36
CA SER A 903 -36.79 -3.16 9.34
C SER A 903 -37.11 -1.67 9.49
N PHE A 904 -36.13 -0.79 9.30
CA PHE A 904 -36.36 0.66 9.26
C PHE A 904 -37.41 1.07 8.22
N ALA A 905 -37.40 0.44 7.03
CA ALA A 905 -38.35 0.75 5.97
C ALA A 905 -39.79 0.40 6.39
N ARG A 906 -39.97 -0.75 7.05
CA ARG A 906 -41.28 -1.19 7.57
C ARG A 906 -41.77 -0.28 8.71
N SER A 907 -40.89 0.11 9.62
CA SER A 907 -41.21 1.12 10.66
C SER A 907 -41.57 2.49 10.07
N PHE A 908 -40.95 2.88 8.96
CA PHE A 908 -41.30 4.11 8.25
C PHE A 908 -42.65 4.02 7.52
N GLU A 909 -42.94 2.89 6.88
CA GLU A 909 -44.24 2.61 6.25
C GLU A 909 -45.36 2.66 7.30
N HIS A 910 -45.20 1.99 8.45
CA HIS A 910 -46.13 2.05 9.59
C HIS A 910 -46.26 3.45 10.21
N LEU A 911 -45.16 4.21 10.34
CA LEU A 911 -45.22 5.62 10.74
C LEU A 911 -46.09 6.42 9.77
N VAL A 912 -45.94 6.21 8.46
CA VAL A 912 -46.71 6.94 7.45
C VAL A 912 -48.20 6.56 7.47
N GLU A 913 -48.55 5.30 7.70
CA GLU A 913 -49.93 4.87 7.94
C GLU A 913 -50.53 5.60 9.16
N GLY A 914 -49.80 5.66 10.28
CA GLY A 914 -50.20 6.42 11.47
C GLY A 914 -50.28 7.94 11.25
N LEU A 915 -49.44 8.50 10.38
CA LEU A 915 -49.47 9.91 9.99
C LEU A 915 -50.66 10.22 9.08
N PHE A 916 -51.01 9.35 8.13
CA PHE A 916 -52.06 9.57 7.12
C PHE A 916 -52.89 8.31 6.80
N PRO A 917 -53.82 7.87 7.69
CA PRO A 917 -54.55 6.58 7.57
C PRO A 917 -55.53 6.42 6.38
N LYS A 918 -55.45 7.29 5.36
CA LYS A 918 -56.24 7.24 4.11
C LYS A 918 -55.39 7.43 2.85
N GLU A 919 -54.10 7.72 3.03
CA GLU A 919 -53.13 7.90 1.96
C GLU A 919 -52.14 6.73 1.98
N SER A 920 -51.41 6.51 0.89
CA SER A 920 -50.32 5.54 0.84
C SER A 920 -49.08 6.13 0.18
N LEU A 921 -47.92 5.51 0.44
CA LEU A 921 -46.66 5.88 -0.19
C LEU A 921 -46.71 5.53 -1.69
N THR A 922 -46.80 6.55 -2.54
CA THR A 922 -46.86 6.42 -4.00
C THR A 922 -45.50 6.72 -4.63
N GLU A 923 -45.17 6.09 -5.76
CA GLU A 923 -43.91 6.38 -6.47
C GLU A 923 -43.90 7.82 -7.01
N VAL A 924 -42.81 8.54 -6.73
CA VAL A 924 -42.59 9.91 -7.22
C VAL A 924 -42.36 9.84 -8.75
N PRO A 925 -43.26 10.38 -9.60
CA PRO A 925 -43.14 10.17 -11.05
C PRO A 925 -41.89 10.81 -11.65
N GLU A 926 -41.41 10.27 -12.77
CA GLU A 926 -40.24 10.77 -13.51
C GLU A 926 -40.35 12.26 -13.89
N THR A 927 -41.58 12.78 -14.07
CA THR A 927 -41.87 14.19 -14.37
C THR A 927 -41.82 15.13 -13.15
N SER A 928 -41.67 14.59 -11.93
CA SER A 928 -41.60 15.37 -10.69
C SER A 928 -40.33 16.23 -10.65
N THR A 929 -40.41 17.44 -10.11
CA THR A 929 -39.25 18.35 -9.96
C THR A 929 -38.17 17.79 -9.02
N LEU A 930 -38.50 16.81 -8.17
CA LEU A 930 -37.55 16.02 -7.39
C LEU A 930 -36.66 15.12 -8.26
N ILE A 931 -37.15 14.66 -9.41
CA ILE A 931 -36.45 13.75 -10.33
C ILE A 931 -35.83 14.51 -11.50
N THR A 932 -36.56 15.46 -12.10
CA THR A 932 -36.06 16.24 -13.26
C THR A 932 -35.01 17.28 -12.89
N GLY A 933 -34.89 17.66 -11.61
CA GLY A 933 -33.97 18.69 -11.17
C GLY A 933 -34.34 20.11 -11.61
N ALA A 934 -35.56 20.35 -12.08
CA ALA A 934 -35.98 21.60 -12.73
C ALA A 934 -36.00 22.87 -11.84
N LEU A 935 -35.54 22.81 -10.59
CA LEU A 935 -35.31 23.96 -9.73
C LEU A 935 -33.89 24.54 -9.95
N PRO A 936 -33.65 25.86 -9.77
CA PRO A 936 -32.33 26.44 -9.93
C PRO A 936 -31.25 25.79 -9.04
N GLY A 937 -30.35 25.05 -9.69
CA GLY A 937 -29.29 24.24 -9.08
C GLY A 937 -29.63 22.75 -8.85
N GLY A 938 -30.73 22.23 -9.39
CA GLY A 938 -31.07 20.81 -9.29
C GLY A 938 -30.27 19.93 -10.24
N GLU A 939 -30.12 18.67 -9.86
CA GLU A 939 -29.50 17.62 -10.69
C GLU A 939 -30.60 16.82 -11.40
N SER A 940 -30.43 16.47 -12.68
CA SER A 940 -31.34 15.52 -13.34
C SER A 940 -31.03 14.10 -12.88
N LEU A 941 -32.06 13.42 -12.36
CA LEU A 941 -32.03 12.06 -11.83
C LEU A 941 -32.74 11.05 -12.75
N GLU A 942 -32.98 11.44 -14.01
CA GLU A 942 -33.55 10.60 -15.07
C GLU A 942 -32.72 9.34 -15.38
N LYS A 943 -31.47 9.28 -14.90
CA LYS A 943 -30.61 8.09 -14.94
C LYS A 943 -29.95 7.90 -13.58
N ALA A 944 -30.40 6.90 -12.82
CA ALA A 944 -29.84 6.59 -11.52
C ALA A 944 -28.56 5.75 -11.64
N VAL A 945 -27.52 6.10 -10.89
CA VAL A 945 -26.35 5.25 -10.70
C VAL A 945 -26.50 4.56 -9.34
N TYR A 946 -26.72 3.26 -9.36
CA TYR A 946 -26.77 2.40 -8.17
C TYR A 946 -25.38 1.85 -7.83
N ARG A 947 -25.16 1.44 -6.56
CA ARG A 947 -23.90 0.81 -6.14
C ARG A 947 -23.66 -0.51 -6.87
N LYS A 948 -22.39 -0.85 -7.12
CA LYS A 948 -21.99 -2.12 -7.75
C LYS A 948 -22.57 -3.36 -7.06
N TYR A 949 -22.76 -3.31 -5.74
CA TYR A 949 -23.42 -4.37 -4.97
C TYR A 949 -24.87 -4.61 -5.43
N LEU A 950 -25.70 -3.56 -5.52
CA LEU A 950 -27.09 -3.68 -5.96
C LEU A 950 -27.20 -4.11 -7.44
N ILE A 951 -26.31 -3.59 -8.29
CA ILE A 951 -26.19 -4.03 -9.69
C ILE A 951 -25.86 -5.53 -9.76
N SER A 952 -24.93 -6.02 -8.93
CA SER A 952 -24.57 -7.46 -8.89
C SER A 952 -25.67 -8.39 -8.37
N ARG A 953 -26.71 -7.84 -7.73
CA ARG A 953 -27.94 -8.56 -7.32
C ARG A 953 -29.07 -8.50 -8.36
N GLY A 954 -28.91 -7.72 -9.43
CA GLY A 954 -29.98 -7.46 -10.41
C GLY A 954 -31.07 -6.51 -9.93
N GLU A 955 -30.88 -5.84 -8.78
CA GLU A 955 -31.88 -5.01 -8.11
C GLU A 955 -31.79 -3.51 -8.47
N SER A 956 -30.90 -3.15 -9.39
CA SER A 956 -30.71 -1.78 -9.89
C SER A 956 -31.74 -1.39 -10.95
N HIS A 957 -32.30 -0.19 -10.83
CA HIS A 957 -33.29 0.36 -11.76
C HIS A 957 -32.64 1.33 -12.77
N LYS A 958 -33.37 1.69 -13.84
CA LYS A 958 -32.98 2.80 -14.75
C LYS A 958 -33.08 4.17 -14.06
N HIS A 959 -34.11 4.34 -13.25
CA HIS A 959 -34.50 5.60 -12.60
C HIS A 959 -34.31 5.53 -11.08
N VAL A 960 -34.35 6.69 -10.42
CA VAL A 960 -34.38 6.75 -8.95
C VAL A 960 -35.74 6.26 -8.46
N LYS A 961 -35.75 5.45 -7.39
CA LYS A 961 -36.97 5.01 -6.71
C LYS A 961 -37.15 5.78 -5.40
N LEU A 962 -37.96 6.84 -5.47
CA LEU A 962 -38.50 7.55 -4.30
C LEU A 962 -40.00 7.25 -4.18
N LEU A 963 -40.48 7.11 -2.95
CA LEU A 963 -41.89 7.09 -2.61
C LEU A 963 -42.27 8.41 -1.91
N GLY A 964 -43.56 8.75 -1.83
CA GLY A 964 -44.01 9.93 -1.11
C GLY A 964 -45.52 10.07 -0.96
N ILE A 965 -45.90 11.11 -0.20
CA ILE A 965 -47.27 11.59 -0.02
C ILE A 965 -47.32 13.07 -0.38
N LYS A 966 -48.43 13.50 -1.00
CA LYS A 966 -48.72 14.91 -1.27
C LYS A 966 -49.81 15.46 -0.36
N ALA A 967 -49.72 16.75 -0.08
CA ALA A 967 -50.84 17.58 0.36
C ALA A 967 -50.73 18.93 -0.36
N ASP A 968 -51.86 19.56 -0.68
CA ASP A 968 -51.91 20.88 -1.35
C ASP A 968 -51.01 20.97 -2.61
N GLY A 969 -50.95 19.88 -3.39
CA GLY A 969 -50.15 19.75 -4.61
C GLY A 969 -48.65 19.50 -4.42
N ARG A 970 -48.09 19.81 -3.24
CA ARG A 970 -46.66 19.60 -2.90
C ARG A 970 -46.39 18.24 -2.27
N TRP A 971 -45.19 17.71 -2.44
CA TRP A 971 -44.70 16.56 -1.67
C TRP A 971 -44.43 16.99 -0.22
N ILE A 972 -45.03 16.28 0.74
CA ILE A 972 -44.85 16.55 2.17
C ILE A 972 -44.01 15.47 2.85
N VAL A 973 -44.13 14.23 2.38
CA VAL A 973 -43.27 13.11 2.76
C VAL A 973 -42.58 12.60 1.49
N VAL A 974 -41.26 12.39 1.56
CA VAL A 974 -40.46 11.70 0.55
C VAL A 974 -39.62 10.64 1.25
N PHE A 975 -39.57 9.43 0.70
CA PHE A 975 -38.88 8.29 1.27
C PHE A 975 -38.06 7.56 0.21
N SER A 976 -36.87 7.08 0.56
CA SER A 976 -36.22 6.02 -0.22
C SER A 976 -35.91 4.79 0.65
N ALA A 977 -36.44 3.66 0.22
CA ALA A 977 -36.10 2.35 0.79
C ALA A 977 -34.70 1.87 0.37
N TYR A 978 -33.92 2.68 -0.34
CA TYR A 978 -32.54 2.44 -0.77
C TYR A 978 -31.60 3.45 -0.09
N ASP A 979 -30.38 3.04 0.26
CA ASP A 979 -29.40 3.93 0.93
C ASP A 979 -29.16 5.21 0.13
N VAL A 980 -29.42 6.34 0.78
CA VAL A 980 -28.97 7.67 0.36
C VAL A 980 -27.87 8.15 1.29
N THR A 981 -27.96 7.89 2.60
CA THR A 981 -27.09 8.46 3.64
C THR A 981 -25.62 8.05 3.52
N SER A 982 -25.28 6.76 3.34
CA SER A 982 -23.86 6.41 3.14
C SER A 982 -23.36 6.84 1.75
N GLY A 983 -24.26 7.00 0.77
CA GLY A 983 -23.95 7.58 -0.54
C GLY A 983 -23.63 9.08 -0.42
N LEU A 984 -24.37 9.79 0.43
CA LEU A 984 -24.19 11.19 0.76
C LEU A 984 -22.82 11.45 1.40
N LEU A 985 -22.40 10.56 2.30
CA LEU A 985 -21.05 10.53 2.89
C LEU A 985 -19.95 10.46 1.83
N GLY A 986 -20.22 9.86 0.67
CA GLY A 986 -19.26 9.70 -0.44
C GLY A 986 -18.63 8.31 -0.54
N THR A 987 -19.04 7.36 0.31
CA THR A 987 -18.51 5.99 0.29
C THR A 987 -19.07 5.20 -0.89
N ASN A 988 -18.31 4.20 -1.36
CA ASN A 988 -18.83 3.18 -2.28
C ASN A 988 -19.00 1.80 -1.62
N THR A 989 -18.83 1.71 -0.29
CA THR A 989 -18.67 0.47 0.49
C THR A 989 -19.59 -0.68 0.06
N TRP A 990 -18.99 -1.87 -0.07
CA TRP A 990 -19.65 -3.10 -0.52
C TRP A 990 -20.70 -3.59 0.50
N GLY A 991 -21.77 -4.22 0.01
CA GLY A 991 -22.89 -4.70 0.84
C GLY A 991 -24.02 -3.69 1.01
N ILE A 992 -23.82 -2.41 0.68
CA ILE A 992 -24.85 -1.37 0.79
C ILE A 992 -25.79 -1.42 -0.41
N ALA A 993 -27.08 -1.60 -0.14
CA ALA A 993 -28.16 -1.65 -1.12
C ALA A 993 -28.75 -0.25 -1.35
N GLY A 994 -28.10 0.55 -2.19
CA GLY A 994 -28.62 1.87 -2.58
C GLY A 994 -27.82 2.58 -3.66
N TYR A 995 -27.89 3.92 -3.63
CA TYR A 995 -27.37 4.79 -4.68
C TYR A 995 -25.85 4.96 -4.58
N ALA A 996 -25.19 5.10 -5.72
CA ALA A 996 -23.81 5.56 -5.76
C ALA A 996 -23.76 7.06 -5.38
N PRO A 997 -22.63 7.56 -4.83
CA PRO A 997 -22.54 8.92 -4.30
C PRO A 997 -23.07 10.06 -5.18
N PRO A 998 -22.85 10.10 -6.52
CA PRO A 998 -23.37 11.19 -7.35
C PRO A 998 -24.91 11.25 -7.34
N THR A 999 -25.59 10.10 -7.43
CA THR A 999 -27.05 10.03 -7.40
C THR A 999 -27.59 10.26 -5.99
N ALA A 1000 -26.95 9.75 -4.95
CA ALA A 1000 -27.32 10.01 -3.55
C ALA A 1000 -27.24 11.52 -3.21
N GLN A 1001 -26.15 12.18 -3.60
CA GLN A 1001 -25.96 13.62 -3.43
C GLN A 1001 -26.99 14.42 -4.24
N GLY A 1002 -27.28 14.02 -5.49
CA GLY A 1002 -28.30 14.66 -6.32
C GLY A 1002 -29.72 14.54 -5.76
N ILE A 1003 -30.10 13.38 -5.20
CA ILE A 1003 -31.37 13.19 -4.47
C ILE A 1003 -31.47 14.19 -3.32
N ALA A 1004 -30.48 14.23 -2.44
CA ALA A 1004 -30.50 15.11 -1.28
C ALA A 1004 -30.43 16.61 -1.68
N GLN A 1005 -29.70 16.96 -2.73
CA GLN A 1005 -29.65 18.31 -3.30
C GLN A 1005 -31.03 18.73 -3.83
N ASN A 1006 -31.70 17.89 -4.63
CA ASN A 1006 -33.06 18.16 -5.12
C ASN A 1006 -34.08 18.30 -3.99
N ILE A 1007 -33.95 17.50 -2.93
CA ILE A 1007 -34.81 17.60 -1.74
C ILE A 1007 -34.60 18.91 -0.98
N LEU A 1008 -33.34 19.34 -0.75
CA LEU A 1008 -33.05 20.65 -0.13
C LEU A 1008 -33.61 21.82 -0.94
N LEU A 1009 -33.49 21.75 -2.28
CA LEU A 1009 -34.04 22.74 -3.20
C LEU A 1009 -35.57 22.77 -3.13
N TYR A 1010 -36.20 21.59 -3.15
CA TYR A 1010 -37.65 21.44 -3.12
C TYR A 1010 -38.25 21.92 -1.79
N SER A 1011 -37.67 21.51 -0.65
CA SER A 1011 -38.11 21.96 0.67
C SER A 1011 -37.99 23.48 0.80
N ALA A 1012 -36.89 24.08 0.32
CA ALA A 1012 -36.69 25.52 0.35
C ALA A 1012 -37.71 26.28 -0.54
N ALA A 1013 -38.07 25.73 -1.70
CA ALA A 1013 -39.02 26.33 -2.63
C ALA A 1013 -40.49 26.27 -2.17
N HIS A 1014 -40.85 25.31 -1.30
CA HIS A 1014 -42.22 25.10 -0.82
C HIS A 1014 -42.43 25.47 0.67
N ALA A 1015 -41.38 25.92 1.37
CA ALA A 1015 -41.45 26.28 2.78
C ALA A 1015 -42.30 27.53 3.03
N SER A 1016 -43.45 27.34 3.69
CA SER A 1016 -44.38 28.40 4.05
C SER A 1016 -43.74 29.37 5.06
N HIS A 1017 -43.52 30.62 4.65
CA HIS A 1017 -42.94 31.66 5.51
C HIS A 1017 -44.01 32.28 6.42
N GLY A 1018 -44.35 31.57 7.50
CA GLY A 1018 -45.31 32.03 8.52
C GLY A 1018 -46.78 31.72 8.18
N PRO A 1019 -47.69 31.95 9.15
CA PRO A 1019 -49.10 31.61 9.01
C PRO A 1019 -49.82 32.56 8.04
N ARG A 1020 -50.71 32.01 7.21
CA ARG A 1020 -51.83 32.80 6.69
C ARG A 1020 -52.79 33.06 7.86
N ALA A 1021 -52.87 34.32 8.28
CA ALA A 1021 -53.86 34.75 9.25
C ALA A 1021 -55.20 34.95 8.54
N ASN A 1022 -56.11 33.98 8.71
CA ASN A 1022 -57.46 33.90 8.17
C ASN A 1022 -57.58 34.13 6.65
#